data_AF-A0AB74R851-F1
#
_entry.id   AF-A0AB74R851-F1
#
_cell.length_a   1.000
_cell.length_b   1.000
_cell.length_c   1.000
_cell.angle_alpha   90.00
_cell.angle_beta   90.00
_cell.angle_gamma   90.00
#
_symmetry.space_group_name_H-M   'P 1'
#
loop_
_entity.id
_entity.type
_entity.pdbx_description
1 polymer ?
#
loop_
_entity_poly.entity_id
_entity_poly.type
_entity_poly.pdbx_seq_one_letter_code
_entity_poly.pdbx_strand_id
1 'polypeptide(L)'
;MKIPKKIAAMLTVTMIAGSSTAGIASAQTVATNLTGQERYETAVKISQDGWKNADEVVIVNDSSIADALSATPFAKAKNAPILLTSKDKLNDKTKAEIQRLKAKKVYLIGGTSVLSTNIEKEIKDLKISFERISGAERYQTSLELAKKLDAISDVKKIAVVNGEKGLADAVSVGAPAAQNNMPVILADSKNGTAVADKFIKDAGITQSYVVGGESSISEAVKNKLPNSTRLGGTDRNDTNAKVIKEFYKKTDLKNAYVTKDGMNKQDQLIDALAVGVLGAKNQSPVVLVGKNLSASQKSLVNSKSFDKITKVGGNGNETAFNEMKSLQEVKTVEAKTISELKSAIDKATANDVINFKPTSEVKEAFTIQTDKAITVNLNGTYTKTVTINMPNGDVNNYAKVDDVVIDDVKDGTFVNYGKITNLKVNDKNGAKIENNSKGEIGSLTVASGASQVKVTNGGKITTVTNNSKGTTIDNKGTISSVKGDNSPTISGNSPSSNSSGGSSSSGGSSHGGGSSSSKVDKVVLKNTITAANKLYNEAIEGTNVGEYKVGSKAIYKTAIDKAQAILDKSGVTQKEVNDAVTALNTATDTFKAGKVVAVDKTALQDAVTAATALHAKATEGTAEGNYAVGSKATYKTAIDEAQAILDKSDATQKEVNDALSALNTATETFEAGKVVAVDKTALQDAVTAATALHNGATEGTAEGNYAVGSKATSCNDFISLNAVSLPFPPTLVILSKLLELTRDFCEADKFFPTKTTGD
;
A
#
# COMPACT_ATOMS: atom_id res chain seq x y z
N MET A 1 -16.53 17.10 -21.34
CA MET A 1 -16.19 15.73 -20.90
C MET A 1 -14.67 15.67 -20.76
N LYS A 2 -14.14 15.58 -19.52
CA LYS A 2 -12.69 15.66 -19.27
C LYS A 2 -12.03 14.35 -19.75
N ILE A 3 -11.15 14.46 -20.74
CA ILE A 3 -10.40 13.33 -21.31
C ILE A 3 -9.42 12.81 -20.24
N PRO A 4 -9.48 11.53 -19.82
CA PRO A 4 -8.48 10.94 -18.94
C PRO A 4 -7.12 10.82 -19.68
N LYS A 5 -6.00 10.99 -18.94
CA LYS A 5 -4.60 10.97 -19.42
C LYS A 5 -4.24 9.82 -20.40
N LYS A 6 -5.04 8.76 -20.49
CA LYS A 6 -4.75 7.55 -21.25
C LYS A 6 -4.92 7.66 -22.78
N ILE A 7 -5.50 8.74 -23.30
CA ILE A 7 -5.52 8.97 -24.75
C ILE A 7 -4.17 9.53 -25.27
N ALA A 8 -3.28 10.00 -24.39
CA ALA A 8 -1.96 10.50 -24.80
C ALA A 8 -0.99 9.41 -25.32
N ALA A 9 -1.30 8.13 -25.14
CA ALA A 9 -0.54 7.01 -25.72
C ALA A 9 -1.06 6.59 -27.12
N MET A 10 -2.11 7.23 -27.66
CA MET A 10 -2.68 6.94 -28.97
C MET A 10 -2.10 7.86 -30.06
N LEU A 11 -1.53 7.24 -31.11
CA LEU A 11 -0.88 7.82 -32.31
C LEU A 11 0.50 8.47 -32.05
N THR A 12 1.61 8.01 -32.64
CA THR A 12 1.87 8.07 -34.09
C THR A 12 2.70 6.89 -34.63
N VAL A 13 2.09 6.09 -35.51
CA VAL A 13 2.82 5.46 -36.63
C VAL A 13 2.07 5.83 -37.89
N THR A 14 2.49 6.94 -38.49
CA THR A 14 2.25 7.25 -39.90
C THR A 14 3.64 7.42 -40.52
N MET A 15 3.95 6.56 -41.49
CA MET A 15 5.22 6.59 -42.20
C MET A 15 5.27 7.75 -43.22
N ILE A 16 6.38 8.51 -43.15
CA ILE A 16 7.11 9.26 -44.19
C ILE A 16 6.74 10.75 -44.46
N ALA A 17 7.80 11.57 -44.26
CA ALA A 17 8.15 12.91 -44.75
C ALA A 17 7.47 14.16 -44.13
N GLY A 18 8.22 14.87 -43.27
CA GLY A 18 7.98 16.29 -42.94
C GLY A 18 7.92 16.63 -41.44
N SER A 19 9.07 16.97 -40.86
CA SER A 19 9.32 17.81 -39.68
C SER A 19 8.18 18.10 -38.69
N SER A 20 8.12 17.34 -37.58
CA SER A 20 7.98 17.83 -36.18
C SER A 20 7.65 16.65 -35.25
N THR A 21 8.67 16.06 -34.64
CA THR A 21 8.50 15.09 -33.55
C THR A 21 8.07 15.83 -32.29
N ALA A 22 6.78 16.13 -32.16
CA ALA A 22 6.19 16.44 -30.87
C ALA A 22 6.04 15.12 -30.09
N GLY A 23 7.04 14.80 -29.28
CA GLY A 23 6.94 13.70 -28.33
C GLY A 23 5.80 13.97 -27.36
N ILE A 24 4.75 13.14 -27.38
CA ILE A 24 3.67 13.23 -26.41
C ILE A 24 4.19 12.62 -25.10
N ALA A 25 4.59 13.50 -24.17
CA ALA A 25 5.01 13.09 -22.84
C ALA A 25 3.86 12.41 -22.09
N SER A 26 4.09 11.22 -21.55
CA SER A 26 3.21 10.62 -20.54
C SER A 26 3.04 11.63 -19.40
N ALA A 27 1.80 11.90 -19.00
CA ALA A 27 1.53 12.96 -18.03
C ALA A 27 2.00 12.55 -16.63
N GLN A 28 3.21 13.02 -16.30
CA GLN A 28 3.94 12.75 -15.07
C GLN A 28 3.10 12.97 -13.80
N THR A 29 3.37 12.15 -12.78
CA THR A 29 2.80 12.28 -11.44
C THR A 29 3.19 13.62 -10.82
N VAL A 30 2.20 14.41 -10.40
CA VAL A 30 2.44 15.74 -9.82
C VAL A 30 2.68 15.63 -8.31
N ALA A 31 3.82 16.15 -7.83
CA ALA A 31 4.15 16.21 -6.41
C ALA A 31 3.69 17.54 -5.80
N THR A 32 3.01 17.50 -4.65
CA THR A 32 2.58 18.71 -3.90
C THR A 32 2.71 18.51 -2.40
N ASN A 33 2.58 19.59 -1.62
CA ASN A 33 2.73 19.57 -0.18
C ASN A 33 1.60 20.33 0.53
N LEU A 34 1.07 19.75 1.60
CA LEU A 34 0.19 20.36 2.58
C LEU A 34 0.90 20.30 3.94
N THR A 35 1.90 21.14 4.12
CA THR A 35 2.77 21.14 5.31
C THR A 35 2.77 22.53 5.95
N GLY A 36 2.28 22.64 7.17
CA GLY A 36 2.41 23.82 8.03
C GLY A 36 3.73 23.83 8.80
N GLN A 37 4.00 24.93 9.50
CA GLN A 37 5.09 24.95 10.50
C GLN A 37 4.72 24.06 11.70
N GLU A 38 3.46 24.08 12.11
CA GLU A 38 2.91 23.18 13.13
C GLU A 38 1.70 22.39 12.61
N ARG A 39 1.13 21.56 13.50
CA ARG A 39 -0.05 20.73 13.22
C ARG A 39 -1.28 21.58 12.87
N TYR A 40 -1.43 22.75 13.49
CA TYR A 40 -2.56 23.65 13.26
C TYR A 40 -2.56 24.19 11.82
N GLU A 41 -1.43 24.74 11.35
CA GLU A 41 -1.30 25.23 9.98
C GLU A 41 -1.41 24.09 8.95
N THR A 42 -0.96 22.89 9.30
CA THR A 42 -1.14 21.71 8.43
C THR A 42 -2.63 21.40 8.25
N ALA A 43 -3.42 21.38 9.34
CA ALA A 43 -4.87 21.21 9.27
C ALA A 43 -5.56 22.34 8.49
N VAL A 44 -5.11 23.59 8.66
CA VAL A 44 -5.59 24.73 7.86
C VAL A 44 -5.30 24.56 6.37
N LYS A 45 -4.10 24.12 5.99
CA LYS A 45 -3.75 23.85 4.58
C LYS A 45 -4.60 22.73 3.98
N ILE A 46 -4.88 21.67 4.74
CA ILE A 46 -5.80 20.60 4.33
C ILE A 46 -7.20 21.17 4.09
N SER A 47 -7.70 22.02 4.99
CA SER A 47 -8.99 22.70 4.86
C SER A 47 -9.04 23.57 3.59
N GLN A 48 -7.98 24.34 3.32
CA GLN A 48 -7.90 25.22 2.15
C GLN A 48 -7.85 24.45 0.81
N ASP A 49 -7.20 23.28 0.77
CA ASP A 49 -7.18 22.41 -0.42
C ASP A 49 -8.56 21.79 -0.69
N GLY A 50 -9.30 21.41 0.36
CA GLY A 50 -10.57 20.70 0.24
C GLY A 50 -11.83 21.57 0.21
N TRP A 51 -11.78 22.79 0.74
CA TRP A 51 -12.97 23.61 1.00
C TRP A 51 -12.72 25.09 0.73
N LYS A 52 -13.42 25.62 -0.29
CA LYS A 52 -13.53 27.07 -0.46
C LYS A 52 -14.36 27.69 0.67
N ASN A 53 -15.49 27.08 1.00
CA ASN A 53 -16.34 27.38 2.17
C ASN A 53 -16.80 26.06 2.80
N ALA A 54 -17.18 26.10 4.09
CA ALA A 54 -17.84 24.99 4.78
C ALA A 54 -18.76 25.55 5.86
N ASP A 55 -20.05 25.18 5.83
CA ASP A 55 -21.03 25.63 6.85
C ASP A 55 -20.74 25.00 8.23
N GLU A 56 -20.03 23.87 8.26
CA GLU A 56 -19.74 23.11 9.47
C GLU A 56 -18.24 22.79 9.56
N VAL A 57 -17.70 22.78 10.78
CA VAL A 57 -16.31 22.44 11.09
C VAL A 57 -16.28 21.45 12.25
N VAL A 58 -15.38 20.48 12.19
CA VAL A 58 -15.09 19.59 13.32
C VAL A 58 -13.81 20.06 13.99
N ILE A 59 -13.84 20.24 15.31
CA ILE A 59 -12.67 20.61 16.11
C ILE A 59 -12.32 19.47 17.04
N VAL A 60 -11.04 19.12 17.06
CA VAL A 60 -10.49 18.07 17.91
C VAL A 60 -9.29 18.61 18.68
N ASN A 61 -8.99 17.97 19.82
CA ASN A 61 -7.81 18.33 20.59
C ASN A 61 -6.54 17.87 19.84
N ASP A 62 -5.52 18.72 19.87
CA ASP A 62 -4.28 18.55 19.13
C ASP A 62 -3.35 17.45 19.70
N SER A 63 -3.49 17.14 20.98
CA SER A 63 -2.63 16.24 21.77
C SER A 63 -3.39 14.99 22.27
N SER A 64 -4.72 15.01 22.27
CA SER A 64 -5.59 13.89 22.64
C SER A 64 -6.34 13.34 21.43
N ILE A 65 -5.61 12.63 20.57
CA ILE A 65 -6.15 12.14 19.28
C ILE A 65 -7.13 10.98 19.41
N ALA A 66 -7.13 10.28 20.56
CA ALA A 66 -7.87 9.04 20.75
C ALA A 66 -9.39 9.20 20.62
N ASP A 67 -9.93 10.31 21.16
CA ASP A 67 -11.36 10.62 21.06
C ASP A 67 -11.77 11.00 19.63
N ALA A 68 -10.81 11.43 18.83
CA ALA A 68 -11.02 11.96 17.49
C ALA A 68 -10.84 10.93 16.36
N LEU A 69 -10.27 9.75 16.65
CA LEU A 69 -9.98 8.72 15.64
C LEU A 69 -11.19 8.29 14.80
N SER A 70 -12.37 8.36 15.40
CA SER A 70 -13.65 7.98 14.80
C SER A 70 -14.41 9.15 14.16
N ALA A 71 -13.84 10.37 14.19
CA ALA A 71 -14.52 11.57 13.70
C ALA A 71 -14.56 11.65 12.17
N THR A 72 -13.61 11.04 11.45
CA THR A 72 -13.46 11.19 10.00
C THR A 72 -14.72 10.84 9.19
N PRO A 73 -15.41 9.70 9.43
CA PRO A 73 -16.67 9.40 8.74
C PRO A 73 -17.78 10.43 8.99
N PHE A 74 -17.96 10.85 10.25
CA PHE A 74 -18.95 11.86 10.61
C PHE A 74 -18.62 13.22 9.98
N ALA A 75 -17.37 13.68 10.08
CA ALA A 75 -16.90 14.92 9.47
C ALA A 75 -17.11 14.92 7.95
N LYS A 76 -16.85 13.79 7.29
CA LYS A 76 -17.12 13.63 5.86
C LYS A 76 -18.60 13.69 5.52
N ALA A 77 -19.46 13.05 6.30
CA ALA A 77 -20.91 13.10 6.13
C ALA A 77 -21.47 14.53 6.30
N LYS A 78 -20.82 15.33 7.16
CA LYS A 78 -21.09 16.77 7.33
C LYS A 78 -20.42 17.67 6.29
N ASN A 79 -19.60 17.12 5.40
CA ASN A 79 -18.73 17.88 4.49
C ASN A 79 -17.90 18.96 5.23
N ALA A 80 -17.41 18.63 6.42
CA ALA A 80 -16.71 19.52 7.33
C ALA A 80 -15.22 19.15 7.42
N PRO A 81 -14.27 20.11 7.34
CA PRO A 81 -12.87 19.83 7.64
C PRO A 81 -12.68 19.56 9.15
N ILE A 82 -11.65 18.78 9.48
CA ILE A 82 -11.16 18.62 10.85
C ILE A 82 -10.07 19.67 11.10
N LEU A 83 -10.28 20.55 12.07
CA LEU A 83 -9.31 21.51 12.57
C LEU A 83 -8.88 21.16 14.00
N LEU A 84 -7.74 21.71 14.42
CA LEU A 84 -7.08 21.33 15.66
C LEU A 84 -7.07 22.50 16.65
N THR A 85 -7.13 22.21 17.93
CA THR A 85 -6.94 23.21 18.98
C THR A 85 -6.30 22.60 20.22
N SER A 86 -5.68 23.42 21.06
CA SER A 86 -5.24 22.98 22.38
C SER A 86 -6.43 22.93 23.36
N LYS A 87 -6.23 22.31 24.52
CA LYS A 87 -7.29 22.02 25.51
C LYS A 87 -8.04 23.27 25.98
N ASP A 88 -7.31 24.35 26.27
CA ASP A 88 -7.85 25.46 27.06
C ASP A 88 -8.04 26.76 26.26
N LYS A 89 -7.54 26.82 25.01
CA LYS A 89 -7.64 28.00 24.15
C LYS A 89 -7.94 27.59 22.70
N LEU A 90 -8.89 28.27 22.05
CA LEU A 90 -9.12 28.13 20.62
C LEU A 90 -7.91 28.68 19.85
N ASN A 91 -7.18 27.80 19.15
CA ASN A 91 -5.98 28.20 18.43
C ASN A 91 -6.30 29.31 17.41
N ASP A 92 -5.46 30.35 17.36
CA ASP A 92 -5.71 31.55 16.57
C ASP A 92 -5.77 31.25 15.05
N LYS A 93 -5.00 30.26 14.56
CA LYS A 93 -5.06 29.81 13.15
C LYS A 93 -6.36 29.07 12.86
N THR A 94 -6.81 28.23 13.79
CA THR A 94 -8.09 27.53 13.68
C THR A 94 -9.26 28.51 13.69
N LYS A 95 -9.22 29.50 14.57
CA LYS A 95 -10.19 30.60 14.61
C LYS A 95 -10.27 31.35 13.28
N ALA A 96 -9.12 31.73 12.72
CA ALA A 96 -9.06 32.40 11.42
C ALA A 96 -9.61 31.52 10.28
N GLU A 97 -9.34 30.22 10.30
CA GLU A 97 -9.83 29.29 9.28
C GLU A 97 -11.34 29.05 9.38
N ILE A 98 -11.90 28.96 10.60
CA ILE A 98 -13.36 28.91 10.83
C ILE A 98 -14.05 30.13 10.19
N GLN A 99 -13.47 31.32 10.38
CA GLN A 99 -13.98 32.56 9.79
C GLN A 99 -13.84 32.56 8.25
N ARG A 100 -12.69 32.12 7.71
CA ARG A 100 -12.45 31.99 6.27
C ARG A 100 -13.47 31.06 5.60
N LEU A 101 -13.78 29.94 6.24
CA LEU A 101 -14.77 28.96 5.78
C LEU A 101 -16.21 29.48 5.85
N LYS A 102 -16.45 30.55 6.62
CA LYS A 102 -17.77 31.08 6.98
C LYS A 102 -18.64 30.05 7.71
N ALA A 103 -18.01 29.28 8.59
CA ALA A 103 -18.67 28.23 9.34
C ALA A 103 -19.75 28.80 10.27
N LYS A 104 -20.89 28.11 10.33
CA LYS A 104 -22.07 28.44 11.16
C LYS A 104 -22.18 27.53 12.37
N LYS A 105 -21.58 26.34 12.29
CA LYS A 105 -21.60 25.34 13.35
C LYS A 105 -20.24 24.66 13.53
N VAL A 106 -19.87 24.45 14.79
CA VAL A 106 -18.67 23.71 15.19
C VAL A 106 -19.08 22.44 15.95
N TYR A 107 -18.51 21.30 15.58
CA TYR A 107 -18.62 20.05 16.34
C TYR A 107 -17.35 19.84 17.16
N LEU A 108 -17.45 19.85 18.49
CA LEU A 108 -16.35 19.55 19.40
C LEU A 108 -16.33 18.06 19.70
N ILE A 109 -15.28 17.34 19.31
CA ILE A 109 -15.15 15.90 19.58
C ILE A 109 -14.27 15.68 20.79
N GLY A 110 -14.85 15.09 21.84
CA GLY A 110 -14.18 14.84 23.11
C GLY A 110 -14.82 15.62 24.27
N GLY A 111 -14.59 15.11 25.49
CA GLY A 111 -15.13 15.68 26.72
C GLY A 111 -14.45 17.00 27.13
N THR A 112 -14.93 17.59 28.23
CA THR A 112 -14.37 18.84 28.77
C THR A 112 -12.95 18.71 29.32
N SER A 113 -12.52 17.49 29.64
CA SER A 113 -11.15 17.20 30.09
C SER A 113 -10.09 17.40 29.00
N VAL A 114 -10.48 17.28 27.72
CA VAL A 114 -9.61 17.42 26.53
C VAL A 114 -9.96 18.67 25.72
N LEU A 115 -11.18 19.16 25.77
CA LEU A 115 -11.60 20.42 25.14
C LEU A 115 -12.42 21.19 26.16
N SER A 116 -11.81 22.09 26.91
CA SER A 116 -12.44 22.78 28.04
C SER A 116 -13.67 23.61 27.64
N THR A 117 -14.43 24.04 28.63
CA THR A 117 -15.56 24.96 28.44
C THR A 117 -15.11 26.36 27.96
N ASN A 118 -13.82 26.70 28.04
CA ASN A 118 -13.31 27.95 27.47
C ASN A 118 -13.39 27.93 25.94
N ILE A 119 -13.12 26.79 25.29
CA ILE A 119 -13.28 26.64 23.84
C ILE A 119 -14.72 26.94 23.40
N GLU A 120 -15.70 26.43 24.16
CA GLU A 120 -17.12 26.68 23.92
C GLU A 120 -17.48 28.17 24.01
N LYS A 121 -16.91 28.86 25.01
CA LYS A 121 -17.08 30.31 25.17
C LYS A 121 -16.50 31.07 23.99
N GLU A 122 -15.26 30.75 23.58
CA GLU A 122 -14.62 31.41 22.43
C GLU A 122 -15.38 31.19 21.11
N ILE A 123 -16.00 30.02 20.90
CA ILE A 123 -16.85 29.76 19.73
C ILE A 123 -18.15 30.57 19.80
N LYS A 124 -18.78 30.68 20.97
CA LYS A 124 -19.97 31.53 21.17
C LYS A 124 -19.66 33.01 20.92
N ASP A 125 -18.49 33.49 21.34
CA ASP A 125 -18.04 34.87 21.12
C ASP A 125 -17.84 35.17 19.62
N LEU A 126 -17.52 34.15 18.81
CA LEU A 126 -17.53 34.22 17.35
C LEU A 126 -18.93 34.26 16.71
N LYS A 127 -20.00 34.17 17.53
CA LYS A 127 -21.41 34.05 17.10
C LYS A 127 -21.67 32.80 16.26
N ILE A 128 -20.96 31.72 16.56
CA ILE A 128 -21.07 30.42 15.90
C ILE A 128 -21.72 29.43 16.87
N SER A 129 -22.63 28.60 16.36
CA SER A 129 -23.24 27.53 17.16
C SER A 129 -22.25 26.38 17.37
N PHE A 130 -22.35 25.63 18.46
CA PHE A 130 -21.56 24.41 18.61
C PHE A 130 -22.38 23.24 19.16
N GLU A 131 -21.88 22.03 18.90
CA GLU A 131 -22.37 20.79 19.47
C GLU A 131 -21.17 19.96 19.94
N ARG A 132 -21.21 19.48 21.17
CA ARG A 132 -20.20 18.57 21.70
C ARG A 132 -20.65 17.13 21.51
N ILE A 133 -19.78 16.31 20.94
CA ILE A 133 -19.98 14.86 20.78
C ILE A 133 -18.89 14.17 21.61
N SER A 134 -19.31 13.55 22.71
CA SER A 134 -18.41 12.91 23.67
C SER A 134 -19.13 11.85 24.49
N GLY A 135 -18.40 10.83 24.91
CA GLY A 135 -18.79 9.93 25.98
C GLY A 135 -17.89 10.07 27.20
N ALA A 136 -18.10 9.22 28.20
CA ALA A 136 -17.24 9.14 29.39
C ALA A 136 -15.80 8.72 29.03
N GLU A 137 -15.67 7.80 28.07
CA GLU A 137 -14.40 7.32 27.53
C GLU A 137 -14.44 7.35 25.99
N ARG A 138 -13.28 7.15 25.36
CA ARG A 138 -13.11 7.13 23.89
C ARG A 138 -14.05 6.15 23.18
N TYR A 139 -14.39 5.03 23.82
CA TYR A 139 -15.27 4.01 23.27
C TYR A 139 -16.70 4.53 23.11
N GLN A 140 -17.22 5.21 24.14
CA GLN A 140 -18.54 5.85 24.11
C GLN A 140 -18.54 7.04 23.14
N THR A 141 -17.47 7.84 23.09
CA THR A 141 -17.35 8.90 22.06
C THR A 141 -17.46 8.31 20.65
N SER A 142 -16.80 7.18 20.38
CA SER A 142 -16.90 6.49 19.08
C SER A 142 -18.30 5.96 18.77
N LEU A 143 -19.01 5.48 19.80
CA LEU A 143 -20.41 5.07 19.67
C LEU A 143 -21.34 6.25 19.38
N GLU A 144 -21.17 7.38 20.05
CA GLU A 144 -21.98 8.58 19.79
C GLU A 144 -21.75 9.12 18.37
N LEU A 145 -20.52 9.11 17.89
CA LEU A 145 -20.20 9.41 16.49
C LEU A 145 -20.86 8.42 15.53
N ALA A 146 -20.88 7.13 15.85
CA ALA A 146 -21.54 6.11 15.04
C ALA A 146 -23.06 6.33 14.95
N LYS A 147 -23.72 6.61 16.07
CA LYS A 147 -25.15 6.96 16.10
C LYS A 147 -25.46 8.23 15.31
N LYS A 148 -24.60 9.25 15.42
CA LYS A 148 -24.75 10.51 14.66
C LYS A 148 -24.57 10.30 13.17
N LEU A 149 -23.67 9.40 12.75
CA LEU A 149 -23.49 9.02 11.35
C LEU A 149 -24.71 8.26 10.83
N ASP A 150 -25.20 7.27 11.58
CA ASP A 150 -26.39 6.48 11.23
C ASP A 150 -27.65 7.35 11.08
N ALA A 151 -27.82 8.35 11.96
CA ALA A 151 -28.90 9.32 11.86
C ALA A 151 -28.81 10.22 10.61
N ILE A 152 -27.64 10.36 9.98
CA ILE A 152 -27.48 11.11 8.72
C ILE A 152 -27.73 10.18 7.52
N SER A 153 -27.20 8.97 7.58
CA SER A 153 -27.29 7.97 6.53
C SER A 153 -27.18 6.59 7.14
N ASP A 154 -28.19 5.75 6.91
CA ASP A 154 -28.27 4.36 7.38
C ASP A 154 -26.96 3.61 7.17
N VAL A 155 -26.36 3.13 8.27
CA VAL A 155 -25.07 2.43 8.22
C VAL A 155 -25.29 0.92 8.14
N LYS A 156 -24.55 0.27 7.23
CA LYS A 156 -24.60 -1.20 7.06
C LYS A 156 -23.25 -1.89 7.22
N LYS A 157 -22.18 -1.10 7.34
CA LYS A 157 -20.81 -1.58 7.49
C LYS A 157 -20.17 -0.89 8.67
N ILE A 158 -19.27 -1.56 9.40
CA ILE A 158 -18.45 -0.95 10.47
C ILE A 158 -16.98 -1.28 10.29
N ALA A 159 -16.10 -0.38 10.74
CA ALA A 159 -14.71 -0.70 11.00
C ALA A 159 -14.50 -0.79 12.51
N VAL A 160 -13.79 -1.81 12.96
CA VAL A 160 -13.47 -2.05 14.38
C VAL A 160 -11.96 -2.01 14.55
N VAL A 161 -11.49 -1.16 15.45
CA VAL A 161 -10.05 -0.93 15.76
C VAL A 161 -9.84 -0.91 17.27
N ASN A 162 -8.65 -1.28 17.74
CA ASN A 162 -8.34 -1.20 19.17
C ASN A 162 -8.16 0.28 19.58
N GLY A 163 -8.92 0.74 20.57
CA GLY A 163 -8.91 2.16 21.00
C GLY A 163 -7.70 2.59 21.81
N GLU A 164 -6.83 1.67 22.23
CA GLU A 164 -5.63 1.94 23.03
C GLU A 164 -4.34 1.81 22.20
N LYS A 165 -4.18 0.67 21.52
CA LYS A 165 -2.98 0.30 20.76
C LYS A 165 -3.15 0.48 19.26
N GLY A 166 -4.39 0.55 18.76
CA GLY A 166 -4.73 0.59 17.34
C GLY A 166 -4.93 1.99 16.76
N LEU A 167 -4.26 3.01 17.29
CA LEU A 167 -4.45 4.40 16.83
C LEU A 167 -4.07 4.58 15.36
N ALA A 168 -2.97 3.94 14.91
CA ALA A 168 -2.56 3.94 13.51
C ALA A 168 -3.53 3.13 12.62
N ASP A 169 -4.13 2.06 13.15
CA ASP A 169 -5.15 1.27 12.47
C ASP A 169 -6.42 2.12 12.23
N ALA A 170 -6.81 2.90 13.23
CA ALA A 170 -7.97 3.79 13.16
C ALA A 170 -7.82 4.88 12.08
N VAL A 171 -6.68 5.57 12.03
CA VAL A 171 -6.47 6.57 10.98
C VAL A 171 -6.22 5.94 9.60
N SER A 172 -5.70 4.71 9.53
CA SER A 172 -5.57 3.97 8.27
C SER A 172 -6.91 3.71 7.60
N VAL A 173 -7.92 3.34 8.39
CA VAL A 173 -9.27 3.08 7.87
C VAL A 173 -10.16 4.32 7.80
N GLY A 174 -9.75 5.46 8.39
CA GLY A 174 -10.57 6.67 8.46
C GLY A 174 -11.12 7.17 7.13
N ALA A 175 -10.25 7.33 6.11
CA ALA A 175 -10.68 7.75 4.77
C ALA A 175 -11.55 6.70 4.05
N PRO A 176 -11.16 5.40 4.01
CA PRO A 176 -12.05 4.33 3.52
C PRO A 176 -13.41 4.27 4.21
N ALA A 177 -13.42 4.40 5.53
CA ALA A 177 -14.62 4.34 6.35
C ALA A 177 -15.59 5.47 5.99
N ALA A 178 -15.06 6.68 5.86
CA ALA A 178 -15.80 7.85 5.42
C ALA A 178 -16.35 7.75 3.99
N GLN A 179 -15.63 7.10 3.06
CA GLN A 179 -16.11 6.87 1.69
C GLN A 179 -17.24 5.84 1.62
N ASN A 180 -17.30 4.92 2.58
CA ASN A 180 -18.21 3.78 2.56
C ASN A 180 -19.37 3.89 3.57
N ASN A 181 -19.64 5.10 4.09
CA ASN A 181 -20.62 5.35 5.15
C ASN A 181 -20.48 4.36 6.33
N MET A 182 -19.25 4.18 6.78
CA MET A 182 -18.87 3.17 7.75
C MET A 182 -18.34 3.87 9.01
N PRO A 183 -19.00 3.76 10.18
CA PRO A 183 -18.45 4.29 11.41
C PRO A 183 -17.24 3.46 11.86
N VAL A 184 -16.31 4.13 12.55
CA VAL A 184 -15.17 3.49 13.21
C VAL A 184 -15.52 3.29 14.68
N ILE A 185 -15.68 2.03 15.07
CA ILE A 185 -15.94 1.59 16.44
C ILE A 185 -14.62 1.28 17.12
N LEU A 186 -14.38 1.93 18.26
CA LEU A 186 -13.21 1.63 19.09
C LEU A 186 -13.54 0.46 20.02
N ALA A 187 -12.78 -0.62 19.89
CA ALA A 187 -12.81 -1.77 20.78
C ALA A 187 -11.90 -1.55 22.00
N ASP A 188 -12.37 -1.96 23.16
CA ASP A 188 -11.64 -1.98 24.41
C ASP A 188 -10.77 -3.24 24.51
N SER A 189 -9.57 -3.12 25.09
CA SER A 189 -8.63 -4.25 25.20
C SER A 189 -9.15 -5.39 26.10
N LYS A 190 -10.07 -5.11 27.03
CA LYS A 190 -10.64 -6.11 27.96
C LYS A 190 -12.00 -6.63 27.48
N ASN A 191 -12.84 -5.75 26.98
CA ASN A 191 -14.26 -6.00 26.70
C ASN A 191 -14.61 -6.06 25.21
N GLY A 192 -13.65 -5.80 24.31
CA GLY A 192 -13.89 -5.80 22.87
C GLY A 192 -14.90 -4.72 22.47
N THR A 193 -15.94 -5.11 21.74
CA THR A 193 -16.97 -4.19 21.21
C THR A 193 -18.19 -4.03 22.11
N ALA A 194 -18.17 -4.52 23.35
CA ALA A 194 -19.35 -4.57 24.23
C ALA A 194 -20.14 -3.25 24.31
N VAL A 195 -19.44 -2.11 24.35
CA VAL A 195 -20.05 -0.77 24.36
C VAL A 195 -20.94 -0.52 23.13
N ALA A 196 -20.57 -1.07 21.97
CA ALA A 196 -21.25 -0.88 20.70
C ALA A 196 -22.14 -2.07 20.26
N ASP A 197 -22.11 -3.22 20.94
CA ASP A 197 -22.83 -4.44 20.52
C ASP A 197 -24.32 -4.20 20.26
N LYS A 198 -24.99 -3.42 21.13
CA LYS A 198 -26.40 -3.06 20.93
C LYS A 198 -26.62 -2.25 19.66
N PHE A 199 -25.75 -1.27 19.39
CA PHE A 199 -25.82 -0.47 18.17
C PHE A 199 -25.55 -1.32 16.92
N ILE A 200 -24.55 -2.20 16.96
CA ILE A 200 -24.22 -3.10 15.84
C ILE A 200 -25.43 -3.98 15.47
N LYS A 201 -26.16 -4.47 16.48
CA LYS A 201 -27.38 -5.25 16.28
C LYS A 201 -28.53 -4.39 15.75
N ASP A 202 -28.83 -3.26 16.41
CA ASP A 202 -30.00 -2.43 16.10
C ASP A 202 -29.89 -1.73 14.74
N ALA A 203 -28.69 -1.27 14.35
CA ALA A 203 -28.42 -0.68 13.04
C ALA A 203 -28.47 -1.71 11.89
N GLY A 204 -28.51 -3.02 12.22
CA GLY A 204 -28.53 -4.09 11.23
C GLY A 204 -27.26 -4.16 10.39
N ILE A 205 -26.10 -4.06 11.05
CA ILE A 205 -24.79 -4.14 10.38
C ILE A 205 -24.64 -5.50 9.68
N THR A 206 -24.28 -5.49 8.40
CA THR A 206 -24.14 -6.71 7.58
C THR A 206 -22.68 -7.03 7.23
N GLN A 207 -21.76 -6.08 7.42
CA GLN A 207 -20.34 -6.25 7.14
C GLN A 207 -19.47 -5.57 8.21
N SER A 208 -18.43 -6.26 8.66
CA SER A 208 -17.48 -5.71 9.62
C SER A 208 -16.04 -5.84 9.12
N TYR A 209 -15.23 -4.82 9.33
CA TYR A 209 -13.80 -4.84 9.06
C TYR A 209 -13.04 -4.67 10.36
N VAL A 210 -12.32 -5.71 10.79
CA VAL A 210 -11.45 -5.69 11.95
C VAL A 210 -10.07 -5.23 11.48
N VAL A 211 -9.69 -3.99 11.79
CA VAL A 211 -8.43 -3.42 11.32
C VAL A 211 -7.40 -3.48 12.45
N GLY A 212 -6.29 -4.16 12.17
CA GLY A 212 -5.27 -4.55 13.15
C GLY A 212 -5.11 -6.07 13.30
N GLY A 213 -3.94 -6.47 13.79
CA GLY A 213 -3.59 -7.86 14.05
C GLY A 213 -4.39 -8.50 15.20
N GLU A 214 -4.23 -9.81 15.38
CA GLU A 214 -4.90 -10.56 16.45
C GLU A 214 -4.50 -10.07 17.86
N SER A 215 -3.25 -9.61 18.02
CA SER A 215 -2.75 -9.01 19.26
C SER A 215 -3.42 -7.69 19.62
N SER A 216 -3.99 -6.97 18.64
CA SER A 216 -4.78 -5.74 18.85
C SER A 216 -6.25 -6.06 19.10
N ILE A 217 -6.83 -6.95 18.29
CA ILE A 217 -8.23 -7.39 18.42
C ILE A 217 -8.27 -8.90 18.26
N SER A 218 -8.65 -9.60 19.32
CA SER A 218 -8.69 -11.06 19.36
C SER A 218 -9.68 -11.66 18.35
N GLU A 219 -9.47 -12.92 17.98
CA GLU A 219 -10.37 -13.63 17.08
C GLU A 219 -11.76 -13.84 17.70
N ALA A 220 -11.85 -13.91 19.02
CA ALA A 220 -13.13 -13.97 19.74
C ALA A 220 -13.97 -12.70 19.53
N VAL A 221 -13.36 -11.52 19.48
CA VAL A 221 -14.08 -10.27 19.16
C VAL A 221 -14.49 -10.28 17.69
N LYS A 222 -13.57 -10.64 16.77
CA LYS A 222 -13.87 -10.73 15.33
C LYS A 222 -15.04 -11.67 15.03
N ASN A 223 -15.09 -12.84 15.65
CA ASN A 223 -16.11 -13.86 15.39
C ASN A 223 -17.51 -13.49 15.89
N LYS A 224 -17.63 -12.50 16.78
CA LYS A 224 -18.92 -11.95 17.20
C LYS A 224 -19.52 -10.94 16.21
N LEU A 225 -18.70 -10.43 15.29
CA LEU A 225 -19.08 -9.36 14.38
C LEU A 225 -19.72 -9.89 13.08
N PRO A 226 -20.74 -9.22 12.52
CA PRO A 226 -21.37 -9.64 11.26
C PRO A 226 -20.39 -9.65 10.08
N ASN A 227 -20.34 -10.76 9.35
CA ASN A 227 -19.50 -10.99 8.15
C ASN A 227 -18.11 -10.33 8.25
N SER A 228 -17.33 -10.71 9.26
CA SER A 228 -16.13 -9.98 9.63
C SER A 228 -14.89 -10.36 8.81
N THR A 229 -14.20 -9.34 8.28
CA THR A 229 -12.92 -9.49 7.55
C THR A 229 -11.80 -8.80 8.33
N ARG A 230 -10.67 -9.48 8.53
CA ARG A 230 -9.50 -8.89 9.20
C ARG A 230 -8.58 -8.22 8.20
N LEU A 231 -8.20 -6.98 8.46
CA LEU A 231 -7.19 -6.21 7.74
C LEU A 231 -6.06 -5.87 8.73
N GLY A 232 -5.19 -6.85 9.01
CA GLY A 232 -4.09 -6.72 9.96
C GLY A 232 -2.75 -7.06 9.33
N GLY A 233 -1.75 -6.23 9.60
CA GLY A 233 -0.37 -6.38 9.15
C GLY A 233 0.60 -6.78 10.26
N THR A 234 1.85 -7.03 9.88
CA THR A 234 2.96 -7.23 10.81
C THR A 234 3.26 -5.96 11.62
N ASP A 235 3.02 -4.80 11.01
CA ASP A 235 3.11 -3.48 11.61
C ASP A 235 1.99 -2.56 11.08
N ARG A 236 2.04 -1.28 11.47
CA ARG A 236 1.05 -0.28 11.07
C ARG A 236 1.12 0.09 9.59
N ASN A 237 2.29 0.00 8.97
CA ASN A 237 2.52 0.34 7.57
C ASN A 237 2.00 -0.79 6.66
N ASP A 238 2.21 -2.05 7.06
CA ASP A 238 1.61 -3.23 6.41
C ASP A 238 0.09 -3.26 6.61
N THR A 239 -0.40 -2.91 7.81
CA THR A 239 -1.85 -2.76 8.06
C THR A 239 -2.44 -1.69 7.15
N ASN A 240 -1.82 -0.51 7.07
CA ASN A 240 -2.23 0.55 6.16
C ASN A 240 -2.22 0.09 4.69
N ALA A 241 -1.20 -0.67 4.27
CA ALA A 241 -1.12 -1.18 2.90
C ALA A 241 -2.27 -2.16 2.58
N LYS A 242 -2.61 -3.05 3.51
CA LYS A 242 -3.75 -3.98 3.37
C LYS A 242 -5.10 -3.26 3.34
N VAL A 243 -5.27 -2.23 4.17
CA VAL A 243 -6.46 -1.36 4.14
C VAL A 243 -6.58 -0.67 2.79
N ILE A 244 -5.50 -0.10 2.26
CA ILE A 244 -5.53 0.56 0.95
C ILE A 244 -5.85 -0.45 -0.16
N LYS A 245 -5.25 -1.64 -0.12
CA LYS A 245 -5.50 -2.70 -1.11
C LYS A 245 -6.96 -3.14 -1.14
N GLU A 246 -7.61 -3.28 0.01
CA GLU A 246 -9.03 -3.68 0.08
C GLU A 246 -9.96 -2.60 -0.45
N PHE A 247 -9.78 -1.34 -0.03
CA PHE A 247 -10.77 -0.29 -0.32
C PHE A 247 -10.50 0.48 -1.62
N TYR A 248 -9.25 0.53 -2.10
CA TYR A 248 -8.87 1.22 -3.34
C TYR A 248 -8.52 0.20 -4.42
N LYS A 249 -9.51 -0.59 -4.85
CA LYS A 249 -9.33 -1.66 -5.85
C LYS A 249 -8.90 -1.13 -7.22
N LYS A 250 -9.30 0.09 -7.60
CA LYS A 250 -8.85 0.74 -8.83
C LYS A 250 -7.33 0.91 -8.84
N THR A 251 -6.71 0.66 -9.98
CA THR A 251 -5.28 0.90 -10.19
C THR A 251 -4.99 2.39 -10.33
N ASP A 252 -5.80 3.10 -11.12
CA ASP A 252 -5.59 4.52 -11.41
C ASP A 252 -6.31 5.38 -10.35
N LEU A 253 -5.53 6.14 -9.58
CA LEU A 253 -5.99 6.95 -8.46
C LEU A 253 -5.62 8.42 -8.67
N LYS A 254 -6.49 9.32 -8.23
CA LYS A 254 -6.30 10.77 -8.47
C LYS A 254 -5.25 11.40 -7.58
N ASN A 255 -5.08 10.90 -6.37
CA ASN A 255 -4.08 11.39 -5.44
C ASN A 255 -3.67 10.27 -4.48
N ALA A 256 -2.55 10.45 -3.80
CA ALA A 256 -2.22 9.77 -2.55
C ALA A 256 -1.73 10.80 -1.53
N TYR A 257 -2.25 10.75 -0.32
CA TYR A 257 -1.83 11.63 0.78
C TYR A 257 -0.82 10.88 1.65
N VAL A 258 0.41 11.38 1.72
CA VAL A 258 1.52 10.71 2.42
C VAL A 258 1.75 11.40 3.76
N THR A 259 1.50 10.69 4.85
CA THR A 259 1.56 11.21 6.22
C THR A 259 2.50 10.36 7.08
N LYS A 260 3.00 10.91 8.18
CA LYS A 260 3.75 10.12 9.18
C LYS A 260 2.87 9.01 9.76
N ASP A 261 3.49 7.90 10.10
CA ASP A 261 2.82 6.72 10.68
C ASP A 261 2.76 6.73 12.22
N GLY A 262 3.39 7.71 12.87
CA GLY A 262 3.44 7.85 14.32
C GLY A 262 4.18 6.73 15.06
N MET A 263 5.12 6.02 14.41
CA MET A 263 6.00 5.06 15.10
C MET A 263 6.87 5.76 16.15
N ASN A 264 7.40 6.95 15.81
CA ASN A 264 8.24 7.72 16.72
C ASN A 264 7.43 8.34 17.87
N LYS A 265 6.29 8.97 17.54
CA LYS A 265 5.37 9.57 18.51
C LYS A 265 3.94 9.45 18.02
N GLN A 266 3.04 9.00 18.89
CA GLN A 266 1.65 8.70 18.56
C GLN A 266 0.87 9.94 18.07
N ASP A 267 1.21 11.12 18.59
CA ASP A 267 0.57 12.39 18.19
C ASP A 267 0.90 12.82 16.75
N GLN A 268 1.90 12.21 16.09
CA GLN A 268 2.19 12.44 14.67
C GLN A 268 1.09 11.91 13.74
N LEU A 269 0.20 11.06 14.23
CA LEU A 269 -0.97 10.59 13.49
C LEU A 269 -2.03 11.69 13.27
N ILE A 270 -1.90 12.84 13.93
CA ILE A 270 -2.86 13.94 13.81
C ILE A 270 -2.98 14.46 12.36
N ASP A 271 -1.89 14.46 11.60
CA ASP A 271 -1.88 14.86 10.18
C ASP A 271 -2.72 13.87 9.34
N ALA A 272 -2.62 12.57 9.64
CA ALA A 272 -3.39 11.52 8.98
C ALA A 272 -4.89 11.61 9.31
N LEU A 273 -5.21 11.90 10.57
CA LEU A 273 -6.60 12.15 11.00
C LEU A 273 -7.19 13.34 10.24
N ALA A 274 -6.50 14.49 10.23
CA ALA A 274 -6.98 15.71 9.60
C ALA A 274 -7.19 15.53 8.09
N VAL A 275 -6.24 14.89 7.39
CA VAL A 275 -6.35 14.67 5.94
C VAL A 275 -7.32 13.54 5.57
N GLY A 276 -7.72 12.70 6.52
CA GLY A 276 -8.64 11.59 6.28
C GLY A 276 -9.95 12.03 5.60
N VAL A 277 -10.50 13.19 5.98
CA VAL A 277 -11.74 13.72 5.38
C VAL A 277 -11.50 14.15 3.94
N LEU A 278 -10.36 14.79 3.66
CA LEU A 278 -9.97 15.20 2.32
C LEU A 278 -9.68 13.99 1.41
N GLY A 279 -8.97 12.99 1.94
CA GLY A 279 -8.75 11.70 1.27
C GLY A 279 -10.07 11.01 0.93
N ALA A 280 -11.04 11.02 1.85
CA ALA A 280 -12.38 10.53 1.59
C ALA A 280 -13.11 11.31 0.50
N LYS A 281 -13.04 12.65 0.54
CA LYS A 281 -13.65 13.54 -0.45
C LYS A 281 -13.09 13.33 -1.86
N ASN A 282 -11.80 13.09 -1.98
CA ASN A 282 -11.10 12.93 -3.25
C ASN A 282 -10.94 11.47 -3.70
N GLN A 283 -11.58 10.52 -3.01
CA GLN A 283 -11.45 9.08 -3.28
C GLN A 283 -9.99 8.63 -3.37
N SER A 284 -9.15 9.15 -2.48
CA SER A 284 -7.70 9.01 -2.49
C SER A 284 -7.21 8.39 -1.18
N PRO A 285 -6.24 7.46 -1.20
CA PRO A 285 -5.70 6.84 0.01
C PRO A 285 -4.87 7.81 0.85
N VAL A 286 -4.85 7.53 2.16
CA VAL A 286 -3.89 8.10 3.11
C VAL A 286 -2.85 7.01 3.41
N VAL A 287 -1.62 7.24 2.98
CA VAL A 287 -0.49 6.32 3.11
C VAL A 287 0.32 6.72 4.34
N LEU A 288 0.34 5.85 5.36
CA LEU A 288 1.09 6.07 6.59
C LEU A 288 2.54 5.59 6.40
N VAL A 289 3.51 6.47 6.44
CA VAL A 289 4.91 6.13 6.18
C VAL A 289 5.81 6.45 7.36
N GLY A 290 6.84 5.63 7.52
CA GLY A 290 7.97 5.92 8.40
C GLY A 290 8.98 6.80 7.66
N LYS A 291 10.25 6.69 8.05
CA LYS A 291 11.35 7.37 7.33
C LYS A 291 11.40 6.93 5.86
N ASN A 292 11.29 5.62 5.60
CA ASN A 292 11.28 5.00 4.27
C ASN A 292 9.98 4.23 4.04
N LEU A 293 9.68 3.86 2.79
CA LEU A 293 8.59 2.91 2.51
C LEU A 293 9.01 1.48 2.89
N SER A 294 8.10 0.75 3.53
CA SER A 294 8.28 -0.70 3.74
C SER A 294 8.16 -1.48 2.42
N ALA A 295 8.63 -2.73 2.38
CA ALA A 295 8.52 -3.57 1.19
C ALA A 295 7.06 -3.76 0.73
N SER A 296 6.12 -3.96 1.66
CA SER A 296 4.70 -4.09 1.35
C SER A 296 4.11 -2.79 0.80
N GLN A 297 4.59 -1.64 1.27
CA GLN A 297 4.22 -0.34 0.72
C GLN A 297 4.79 -0.10 -0.66
N LYS A 298 6.04 -0.49 -0.94
CA LYS A 298 6.62 -0.40 -2.30
C LYS A 298 5.84 -1.26 -3.28
N SER A 299 5.47 -2.49 -2.90
CA SER A 299 4.59 -3.36 -3.71
C SER A 299 3.22 -2.70 -3.95
N LEU A 300 2.58 -2.17 -2.91
CA LEU A 300 1.32 -1.44 -3.05
C LEU A 300 1.44 -0.25 -4.00
N VAL A 301 2.44 0.61 -3.81
CA VAL A 301 2.68 1.78 -4.66
C VAL A 301 2.93 1.36 -6.11
N ASN A 302 3.73 0.34 -6.35
CA ASN A 302 3.98 -0.18 -7.69
C ASN A 302 2.74 -0.83 -8.33
N SER A 303 1.78 -1.32 -7.54
CA SER A 303 0.51 -1.85 -8.04
C SER A 303 -0.51 -0.77 -8.44
N LYS A 304 -0.19 0.52 -8.25
CA LYS A 304 -1.08 1.67 -8.46
C LYS A 304 -0.43 2.74 -9.33
N SER A 305 -1.26 3.54 -9.98
CA SER A 305 -0.86 4.75 -10.71
C SER A 305 -1.52 5.96 -10.06
N PHE A 306 -0.76 6.99 -9.71
CA PHE A 306 -1.27 8.20 -9.07
C PHE A 306 -1.13 9.42 -9.98
N ASP A 307 -2.22 10.17 -10.21
CA ASP A 307 -2.12 11.46 -10.94
C ASP A 307 -1.32 12.50 -10.15
N LYS A 308 -1.44 12.45 -8.82
CA LYS A 308 -0.84 13.37 -7.85
C LYS A 308 -0.37 12.58 -6.62
N ILE A 309 0.72 13.01 -6.00
CA ILE A 309 1.09 12.59 -4.64
C ILE A 309 1.25 13.85 -3.81
N THR A 310 0.65 13.85 -2.61
CA THR A 310 0.62 15.01 -1.71
C THR A 310 1.27 14.65 -0.39
N LYS A 311 2.40 15.27 -0.06
CA LYS A 311 2.98 15.17 1.27
C LYS A 311 2.12 15.95 2.24
N VAL A 312 1.82 15.39 3.40
CA VAL A 312 1.02 16.05 4.44
C VAL A 312 1.81 16.04 5.74
N GLY A 313 1.95 17.21 6.35
CA GLY A 313 2.90 17.40 7.44
C GLY A 313 4.36 17.28 6.96
N GLY A 314 5.30 17.31 7.89
CA GLY A 314 6.73 17.18 7.62
C GLY A 314 7.52 16.65 8.82
N ASN A 315 8.84 16.62 8.68
CA ASN A 315 9.82 16.17 9.68
C ASN A 315 9.69 14.67 10.00
N GLY A 316 9.73 13.82 8.97
CA GLY A 316 9.76 12.37 9.15
C GLY A 316 9.22 11.55 7.98
N ASN A 317 8.54 12.17 7.01
CA ASN A 317 7.96 11.51 5.84
C ASN A 317 8.59 11.95 4.50
N GLU A 318 9.59 12.82 4.52
CA GLU A 318 10.25 13.37 3.32
C GLU A 318 10.88 12.29 2.44
N THR A 319 11.65 11.39 3.04
CA THR A 319 12.37 10.35 2.29
C THR A 319 11.40 9.35 1.67
N ALA A 320 10.45 8.82 2.44
CA ALA A 320 9.39 7.97 1.92
C ALA A 320 8.52 8.65 0.84
N PHE A 321 8.22 9.95 0.98
CA PHE A 321 7.52 10.72 -0.05
C PHE A 321 8.32 10.80 -1.36
N ASN A 322 9.63 11.09 -1.28
CA ASN A 322 10.50 11.12 -2.44
C ASN A 322 10.66 9.74 -3.09
N GLU A 323 10.75 8.68 -2.28
CA GLU A 323 10.76 7.30 -2.77
C GLU A 323 9.46 6.96 -3.51
N MET A 324 8.29 7.30 -2.93
CA MET A 324 6.99 7.11 -3.58
C MET A 324 6.91 7.88 -4.90
N LYS A 325 7.47 9.10 -4.96
CA LYS A 325 7.56 9.89 -6.19
C LYS A 325 8.41 9.18 -7.25
N SER A 326 9.60 8.69 -6.88
CA SER A 326 10.50 7.98 -7.81
C SER A 326 9.91 6.67 -8.33
N LEU A 327 9.14 5.94 -7.50
CA LEU A 327 8.41 4.74 -7.92
C LEU A 327 7.28 5.02 -8.92
N GLN A 328 6.88 6.28 -9.09
CA GLN A 328 5.80 6.70 -10.00
C GLN A 328 6.32 7.47 -11.22
N GLU A 329 7.64 7.58 -11.38
CA GLU A 329 8.24 8.11 -12.60
C GLU A 329 8.02 7.14 -13.77
N VAL A 330 7.82 7.71 -14.96
CA VAL A 330 7.60 6.93 -16.17
C VAL A 330 8.93 6.69 -16.86
N LYS A 331 9.35 5.44 -16.97
CA LYS A 331 10.50 5.04 -17.80
C LYS A 331 10.02 4.19 -18.96
N THR A 332 10.70 4.32 -20.09
CA THR A 332 10.48 3.45 -21.24
C THR A 332 11.71 2.57 -21.44
N VAL A 333 11.49 1.26 -21.48
CA VAL A 333 12.54 0.26 -21.66
C VAL A 333 12.24 -0.55 -22.92
N GLU A 334 13.27 -0.85 -23.71
CA GLU A 334 13.16 -1.77 -24.84
C GLU A 334 13.76 -3.13 -24.47
N ALA A 335 13.05 -4.20 -24.80
CA ALA A 335 13.52 -5.58 -24.67
C ALA A 335 13.45 -6.28 -26.02
N LYS A 336 14.46 -7.07 -26.35
CA LYS A 336 14.59 -7.82 -27.62
C LYS A 336 14.49 -9.32 -27.43
N THR A 337 14.80 -9.83 -26.23
CA THR A 337 14.65 -11.25 -25.89
C THR A 337 13.64 -11.46 -24.75
N ILE A 338 13.12 -12.68 -24.60
CA ILE A 338 12.22 -13.02 -23.48
C ILE A 338 12.93 -12.85 -22.13
N SER A 339 14.24 -13.12 -22.07
CA SER A 339 15.05 -12.90 -20.86
C SER A 339 15.14 -11.41 -20.48
N GLU A 340 15.35 -10.55 -21.49
CA GLU A 340 15.34 -9.10 -21.29
C GLU A 340 13.95 -8.58 -20.91
N LEU A 341 12.87 -9.14 -21.48
CA LEU A 341 11.50 -8.79 -21.10
C LEU A 341 11.25 -9.11 -19.62
N LYS A 342 11.60 -10.32 -19.17
CA LYS A 342 11.46 -10.71 -17.75
C LYS A 342 12.26 -9.79 -16.84
N SER A 343 13.53 -9.56 -17.18
CA SER A 343 14.40 -8.64 -16.44
C SER A 343 13.86 -7.22 -16.38
N ALA A 344 13.24 -6.74 -17.46
CA ALA A 344 12.61 -5.43 -17.52
C ALA A 344 11.37 -5.36 -16.62
N ILE A 345 10.53 -6.40 -16.61
CA ILE A 345 9.35 -6.50 -15.73
C ILE A 345 9.77 -6.52 -14.26
N ASP A 346 10.82 -7.27 -13.92
CA ASP A 346 11.33 -7.38 -12.54
C ASP A 346 11.85 -6.05 -12.01
N LYS A 347 12.51 -5.26 -12.86
CA LYS A 347 13.06 -3.93 -12.51
C LYS A 347 12.05 -2.80 -12.63
N ALA A 348 10.96 -2.99 -13.37
CA ALA A 348 9.99 -1.93 -13.62
C ALA A 348 9.32 -1.45 -12.33
N THR A 349 9.00 -0.16 -12.30
CA THR A 349 8.18 0.51 -11.30
C THR A 349 6.84 0.94 -11.90
N ALA A 350 5.89 1.41 -11.08
CA ALA A 350 4.60 1.86 -11.60
C ALA A 350 4.75 2.90 -12.72
N ASN A 351 3.85 2.83 -13.70
CA ASN A 351 3.78 3.66 -14.89
C ASN A 351 4.85 3.40 -15.96
N ASP A 352 5.80 2.49 -15.72
CA ASP A 352 6.80 2.13 -16.73
C ASP A 352 6.18 1.49 -17.97
N VAL A 353 6.83 1.70 -19.11
CA VAL A 353 6.44 1.17 -20.42
C VAL A 353 7.55 0.27 -20.95
N ILE A 354 7.24 -1.00 -21.15
CA ILE A 354 8.16 -1.98 -21.72
C ILE A 354 7.76 -2.24 -23.17
N ASN A 355 8.64 -1.88 -24.10
CA ASN A 355 8.51 -2.18 -25.51
C ASN A 355 9.24 -3.48 -25.84
N PHE A 356 8.48 -4.57 -25.98
CA PHE A 356 9.06 -5.84 -26.41
C PHE A 356 9.10 -5.90 -27.94
N LYS A 357 10.31 -5.84 -28.51
CA LYS A 357 10.60 -5.77 -29.94
C LYS A 357 11.66 -6.82 -30.33
N PRO A 358 11.29 -8.10 -30.42
CA PRO A 358 12.22 -9.13 -30.88
C PRO A 358 12.67 -8.86 -32.32
N THR A 359 13.94 -9.15 -32.60
CA THR A 359 14.55 -8.96 -33.93
C THR A 359 14.28 -10.12 -34.88
N SER A 360 13.77 -11.23 -34.34
CA SER A 360 13.39 -12.44 -35.08
C SER A 360 12.07 -12.98 -34.55
N GLU A 361 11.52 -13.95 -35.27
CA GLU A 361 10.30 -14.65 -34.84
C GLU A 361 10.52 -15.38 -33.51
N VAL A 362 9.62 -15.17 -32.55
CA VAL A 362 9.64 -15.84 -31.26
C VAL A 362 8.91 -17.18 -31.39
N LYS A 363 9.65 -18.26 -31.14
CA LYS A 363 9.21 -19.65 -31.38
C LYS A 363 8.95 -20.46 -30.10
N GLU A 364 8.96 -19.81 -28.96
CA GLU A 364 8.72 -20.41 -27.64
C GLU A 364 7.56 -19.73 -26.93
N ALA A 365 6.86 -20.48 -26.09
CA ALA A 365 5.80 -19.95 -25.25
C ALA A 365 6.39 -19.21 -24.04
N PHE A 366 5.73 -18.15 -23.59
CA PHE A 366 6.16 -17.42 -22.40
C PHE A 366 4.98 -16.73 -21.70
N THR A 367 5.20 -16.40 -20.43
CA THR A 367 4.22 -15.71 -19.59
C THR A 367 4.73 -14.31 -19.24
N ILE A 368 3.83 -13.35 -19.29
CA ILE A 368 3.98 -11.99 -18.78
C ILE A 368 3.18 -11.93 -17.49
N GLN A 369 3.87 -11.96 -16.34
CA GLN A 369 3.24 -12.00 -15.03
C GLN A 369 3.79 -10.90 -14.12
N THR A 370 2.91 -10.02 -13.65
CA THR A 370 3.27 -9.00 -12.65
C THR A 370 2.02 -8.36 -12.05
N ASP A 371 2.07 -7.98 -10.78
CA ASP A 371 1.05 -7.19 -10.12
C ASP A 371 1.29 -5.67 -10.25
N LYS A 372 2.36 -5.26 -10.93
CA LYS A 372 2.74 -3.85 -11.08
C LYS A 372 1.86 -3.15 -12.13
N ALA A 373 1.62 -1.87 -11.91
CA ALA A 373 0.89 -0.99 -12.81
C ALA A 373 1.79 -0.50 -13.96
N ILE A 374 2.24 -1.41 -14.82
CA ILE A 374 3.11 -1.14 -15.97
C ILE A 374 2.39 -1.38 -17.28
N THR A 375 2.92 -0.83 -18.38
CA THR A 375 2.45 -1.12 -19.73
C THR A 375 3.43 -2.03 -20.46
N VAL A 376 2.95 -3.08 -21.13
CA VAL A 376 3.76 -3.93 -22.02
C VAL A 376 3.23 -3.85 -23.46
N ASN A 377 4.09 -3.44 -24.38
CA ASN A 377 3.80 -3.35 -25.81
C ASN A 377 4.47 -4.50 -26.55
N LEU A 378 3.68 -5.39 -27.16
CA LEU A 378 4.16 -6.54 -27.93
C LEU A 378 4.30 -6.19 -29.41
N ASN A 379 5.46 -6.48 -30.01
CA ASN A 379 5.78 -6.22 -31.41
C ASN A 379 6.39 -7.47 -32.06
N GLY A 380 6.37 -7.56 -33.39
CA GLY A 380 6.98 -8.67 -34.14
C GLY A 380 6.01 -9.83 -34.39
N THR A 381 6.54 -11.06 -34.35
CA THR A 381 5.79 -12.29 -34.66
C THR A 381 6.05 -13.36 -33.60
N TYR A 382 4.98 -13.99 -33.11
CA TYR A 382 4.99 -15.01 -32.07
C TYR A 382 4.20 -16.24 -32.54
N THR A 383 4.87 -17.40 -32.63
CA THR A 383 4.27 -18.66 -33.14
C THR A 383 3.83 -19.63 -32.05
N LYS A 384 3.92 -19.20 -30.79
CA LYS A 384 3.53 -19.96 -29.61
C LYS A 384 2.74 -19.06 -28.67
N THR A 385 2.21 -19.69 -27.63
CA THR A 385 1.34 -19.03 -26.66
C THR A 385 2.02 -17.94 -25.86
N VAL A 386 1.40 -16.78 -25.80
CA VAL A 386 1.71 -15.70 -24.86
C VAL A 386 0.63 -15.67 -23.78
N THR A 387 1.00 -15.97 -22.54
CA THR A 387 0.09 -15.92 -21.40
C THR A 387 0.25 -14.59 -20.66
N ILE A 388 -0.87 -13.94 -20.33
CA ILE A 388 -0.91 -12.62 -19.69
C ILE A 388 -1.62 -12.74 -18.34
N ASN A 389 -0.88 -12.38 -17.28
CA ASN A 389 -1.36 -12.27 -15.90
C ASN A 389 -0.87 -10.94 -15.30
N MET A 390 -1.59 -9.87 -15.62
CA MET A 390 -1.24 -8.49 -15.28
C MET A 390 -2.47 -7.75 -14.69
N PRO A 391 -2.92 -8.09 -13.46
CA PRO A 391 -4.13 -7.52 -12.86
C PRO A 391 -4.14 -6.00 -12.70
N ASN A 392 -2.97 -5.36 -12.68
CA ASN A 392 -2.83 -3.90 -12.61
C ASN A 392 -2.14 -3.31 -13.83
N GLY A 393 -1.62 -4.15 -14.73
CA GLY A 393 -0.85 -3.73 -15.89
C GLY A 393 -1.73 -3.58 -17.14
N ASP A 394 -1.20 -2.85 -18.10
CA ASP A 394 -1.80 -2.61 -19.39
C ASP A 394 -1.01 -3.35 -20.48
N VAL A 395 -1.68 -4.02 -21.42
CA VAL A 395 -1.02 -4.76 -22.52
C VAL A 395 -1.55 -4.32 -23.87
N ASN A 396 -0.64 -3.93 -24.76
CA ASN A 396 -0.96 -3.57 -26.13
C ASN A 396 -0.30 -4.55 -27.11
N ASN A 397 -1.10 -5.22 -27.93
CA ASN A 397 -0.60 -6.09 -28.98
C ASN A 397 -0.53 -5.36 -30.32
N TYR A 398 0.68 -5.06 -30.80
CA TYR A 398 0.94 -4.60 -32.18
C TYR A 398 1.44 -5.72 -33.09
N ALA A 399 1.62 -6.93 -32.54
CA ALA A 399 2.26 -8.04 -33.21
C ALA A 399 1.28 -8.98 -33.90
N LYS A 400 1.84 -9.92 -34.67
CA LYS A 400 1.16 -11.15 -35.06
C LYS A 400 1.42 -12.21 -34.00
N VAL A 401 0.37 -12.72 -33.35
CA VAL A 401 0.45 -13.75 -32.31
C VAL A 401 -0.44 -14.92 -32.68
N ASP A 402 0.08 -16.14 -32.62
CA ASP A 402 -0.75 -17.33 -32.86
C ASP A 402 -1.73 -17.55 -31.71
N ASP A 403 -1.24 -17.66 -30.47
CA ASP A 403 -2.11 -17.89 -29.31
C ASP A 403 -1.85 -16.85 -28.20
N VAL A 404 -2.92 -16.24 -27.69
CA VAL A 404 -2.90 -15.40 -26.50
C VAL A 404 -3.84 -16.01 -25.45
N VAL A 405 -3.36 -16.14 -24.22
CA VAL A 405 -4.17 -16.54 -23.07
C VAL A 405 -4.18 -15.42 -22.04
N ILE A 406 -5.37 -14.94 -21.68
CA ILE A 406 -5.57 -13.91 -20.66
C ILE A 406 -6.08 -14.60 -19.40
N ASP A 407 -5.23 -14.66 -18.37
CA ASP A 407 -5.57 -15.22 -17.07
C ASP A 407 -6.08 -14.17 -16.10
N ASP A 408 -5.50 -12.97 -16.11
CA ASP A 408 -5.94 -11.82 -15.31
C ASP A 408 -5.42 -10.54 -15.95
N VAL A 409 -6.28 -9.56 -16.20
CA VAL A 409 -5.89 -8.24 -16.70
C VAL A 409 -6.65 -7.13 -15.99
N LYS A 410 -6.00 -5.97 -15.89
CA LYS A 410 -6.62 -4.76 -15.37
C LYS A 410 -7.94 -4.44 -16.08
N ASP A 411 -8.79 -3.75 -15.33
CA ASP A 411 -10.13 -3.25 -15.65
C ASP A 411 -10.15 -2.24 -16.84
N GLY A 412 -9.61 -2.61 -18.02
CA GLY A 412 -9.57 -1.79 -19.23
C GLY A 412 -8.60 -2.17 -20.37
N THR A 413 -7.72 -3.18 -20.28
CA THR A 413 -6.45 -2.97 -21.00
C THR A 413 -5.71 -4.20 -21.53
N PHE A 414 -6.41 -5.13 -22.17
CA PHE A 414 -5.80 -5.81 -23.32
C PHE A 414 -6.30 -5.15 -24.60
N VAL A 415 -5.42 -4.45 -25.30
CA VAL A 415 -5.76 -3.78 -26.56
C VAL A 415 -5.03 -4.46 -27.73
N ASN A 416 -5.80 -4.97 -28.68
CA ASN A 416 -5.28 -5.56 -29.91
C ASN A 416 -5.31 -4.55 -31.06
N TYR A 417 -4.12 -4.20 -31.56
CA TYR A 417 -3.91 -3.45 -32.81
C TYR A 417 -3.42 -4.36 -33.94
N GLY A 418 -2.77 -5.46 -33.61
CA GLY A 418 -2.20 -6.42 -34.55
C GLY A 418 -3.15 -7.57 -34.88
N LYS A 419 -2.57 -8.76 -35.06
CA LYS A 419 -3.29 -9.98 -35.45
C LYS A 419 -3.13 -11.05 -34.39
N ILE A 420 -4.25 -11.63 -33.95
CA ILE A 420 -4.26 -12.78 -33.05
C ILE A 420 -5.00 -13.92 -33.73
N THR A 421 -4.39 -15.09 -33.85
CA THR A 421 -5.08 -16.27 -34.41
C THR A 421 -6.11 -16.80 -33.41
N ASN A 422 -5.69 -17.06 -32.17
CA ASN A 422 -6.56 -17.51 -31.08
C ASN A 422 -6.35 -16.66 -29.82
N LEU A 423 -7.42 -16.04 -29.31
CA LEU A 423 -7.46 -15.34 -28.04
C LEU A 423 -8.36 -16.10 -27.08
N LYS A 424 -7.80 -16.58 -25.96
CA LYS A 424 -8.53 -17.26 -24.89
C LYS A 424 -8.56 -16.38 -23.63
N VAL A 425 -9.74 -16.24 -23.02
CA VAL A 425 -9.94 -15.46 -21.80
C VAL A 425 -10.41 -16.38 -20.68
N ASN A 426 -9.61 -16.51 -19.62
CA ASN A 426 -9.87 -17.28 -18.40
C ASN A 426 -10.21 -16.39 -17.18
N ASP A 427 -10.12 -15.08 -17.34
CA ASP A 427 -10.19 -14.08 -16.27
C ASP A 427 -11.48 -14.13 -15.45
N LYS A 428 -11.32 -14.29 -14.13
CA LYS A 428 -12.40 -14.37 -13.12
C LYS A 428 -12.78 -13.03 -12.51
N ASN A 429 -11.97 -11.99 -12.74
CA ASN A 429 -12.07 -10.67 -12.16
C ASN A 429 -12.74 -9.65 -13.10
N GLY A 430 -12.96 -10.01 -14.37
CA GLY A 430 -13.70 -9.18 -15.33
C GLY A 430 -12.83 -8.56 -16.41
N ALA A 431 -12.15 -9.38 -17.21
CA ALA A 431 -11.32 -8.91 -18.31
C ALA A 431 -12.05 -7.93 -19.23
N LYS A 432 -11.40 -6.80 -19.55
CA LYS A 432 -11.83 -5.89 -20.60
C LYS A 432 -10.87 -5.99 -21.79
N ILE A 433 -11.41 -6.40 -22.92
CA ILE A 433 -10.68 -6.63 -24.18
C ILE A 433 -11.10 -5.57 -25.18
N GLU A 434 -10.14 -4.86 -25.78
CA GLU A 434 -10.39 -3.95 -26.88
C GLU A 434 -9.72 -4.49 -28.15
N ASN A 435 -10.51 -4.78 -29.18
CA ASN A 435 -9.99 -5.02 -30.52
C ASN A 435 -10.12 -3.72 -31.31
N ASN A 436 -9.00 -3.03 -31.52
CA ASN A 436 -8.96 -1.75 -32.23
C ASN A 436 -9.47 -1.90 -33.67
N SER A 437 -9.85 -0.79 -34.32
CA SER A 437 -10.25 -0.73 -35.74
C SER A 437 -9.32 -1.46 -36.72
N LYS A 438 -8.02 -1.53 -36.43
CA LYS A 438 -7.01 -2.25 -37.24
C LYS A 438 -6.78 -3.70 -36.79
N GLY A 439 -7.31 -4.07 -35.63
CA GLY A 439 -7.06 -5.36 -35.00
C GLY A 439 -7.85 -6.50 -35.65
N GLU A 440 -7.17 -7.63 -35.83
CA GLU A 440 -7.77 -8.88 -36.29
C GLU A 440 -7.68 -9.96 -35.21
N ILE A 441 -8.81 -10.62 -34.93
CA ILE A 441 -8.87 -11.80 -34.09
C ILE A 441 -9.53 -12.94 -34.88
N GLY A 442 -8.83 -14.06 -35.04
CA GLY A 442 -9.39 -15.26 -35.65
C GLY A 442 -10.49 -15.86 -34.77
N SER A 443 -10.10 -16.41 -33.63
CA SER A 443 -11.01 -17.00 -32.64
C SER A 443 -10.87 -16.30 -31.30
N LEU A 444 -11.96 -15.73 -30.79
CA LEU A 444 -12.07 -15.27 -29.40
C LEU A 444 -12.85 -16.33 -28.60
N THR A 445 -12.21 -16.94 -27.60
CA THR A 445 -12.83 -17.91 -26.70
C THR A 445 -12.89 -17.37 -25.28
N VAL A 446 -14.10 -17.23 -24.73
CA VAL A 446 -14.32 -16.89 -23.32
C VAL A 446 -14.65 -18.17 -22.56
N ALA A 447 -13.75 -18.58 -21.65
CA ALA A 447 -13.86 -19.83 -20.92
C ALA A 447 -15.03 -19.81 -19.91
N SER A 448 -15.60 -20.96 -19.59
CA SER A 448 -16.74 -21.07 -18.66
C SER A 448 -16.44 -20.59 -17.24
N GLY A 449 -15.17 -20.65 -16.83
CA GLY A 449 -14.71 -20.13 -15.54
C GLY A 449 -14.51 -18.62 -15.50
N ALA A 450 -14.49 -17.94 -16.65
CA ALA A 450 -14.35 -16.49 -16.70
C ALA A 450 -15.64 -15.81 -16.21
N SER A 451 -15.54 -14.55 -15.75
CA SER A 451 -16.69 -13.81 -15.21
C SER A 451 -16.66 -12.37 -15.69
N GLN A 452 -17.83 -11.81 -16.06
CA GLN A 452 -18.00 -10.39 -16.39
C GLN A 452 -17.07 -9.84 -17.50
N VAL A 453 -16.70 -10.69 -18.47
CA VAL A 453 -15.81 -10.29 -19.57
C VAL A 453 -16.49 -9.26 -20.48
N LYS A 454 -15.81 -8.15 -20.73
CA LYS A 454 -16.28 -7.08 -21.63
C LYS A 454 -15.38 -6.98 -22.84
N VAL A 455 -15.98 -6.92 -24.03
CA VAL A 455 -15.26 -6.84 -25.30
C VAL A 455 -15.73 -5.61 -26.06
N THR A 456 -14.82 -4.72 -26.43
CA THR A 456 -15.08 -3.64 -27.38
C THR A 456 -14.43 -4.02 -28.70
N ASN A 457 -15.23 -4.21 -29.75
CA ASN A 457 -14.72 -4.58 -31.07
C ASN A 457 -14.92 -3.45 -32.07
N GLY A 458 -13.83 -2.76 -32.44
CA GLY A 458 -13.79 -1.84 -33.58
C GLY A 458 -13.26 -2.50 -34.86
N GLY A 459 -12.53 -3.61 -34.76
CA GLY A 459 -11.88 -4.29 -35.89
C GLY A 459 -12.63 -5.51 -36.39
N LYS A 460 -11.90 -6.58 -36.72
CA LYS A 460 -12.46 -7.84 -37.22
C LYS A 460 -12.29 -8.96 -36.18
N ILE A 461 -13.37 -9.63 -35.85
CA ILE A 461 -13.37 -10.91 -35.14
C ILE A 461 -14.04 -11.95 -36.02
N THR A 462 -13.39 -13.09 -36.30
CA THR A 462 -14.01 -14.10 -37.17
C THR A 462 -15.00 -14.96 -36.38
N THR A 463 -14.57 -15.56 -35.28
CA THR A 463 -15.43 -16.41 -34.44
C THR A 463 -15.36 -15.97 -32.98
N VAL A 464 -16.51 -15.81 -32.34
CA VAL A 464 -16.63 -15.71 -30.88
C VAL A 464 -17.19 -17.02 -30.35
N THR A 465 -16.47 -17.67 -29.43
CA THR A 465 -16.93 -18.82 -28.65
C THR A 465 -17.11 -18.39 -27.21
N ASN A 466 -18.34 -18.20 -26.75
CA ASN A 466 -18.61 -17.78 -25.37
C ASN A 466 -19.20 -18.93 -24.54
N ASN A 467 -18.46 -19.33 -23.51
CA ASN A 467 -18.93 -20.33 -22.55
C ASN A 467 -19.19 -19.70 -21.16
N SER A 468 -18.94 -18.40 -20.98
CA SER A 468 -19.14 -17.69 -19.72
C SER A 468 -20.51 -16.99 -19.65
N LYS A 469 -20.99 -16.79 -18.41
CA LYS A 469 -22.15 -15.95 -18.13
C LYS A 469 -21.72 -14.49 -17.95
N GLY A 470 -22.56 -13.57 -18.45
CA GLY A 470 -22.33 -12.13 -18.25
C GLY A 470 -21.28 -11.52 -19.16
N THR A 471 -20.92 -12.19 -20.26
CA THR A 471 -20.07 -11.61 -21.30
C THR A 471 -20.84 -10.58 -22.11
N THR A 472 -20.27 -9.38 -22.26
CA THR A 472 -20.86 -8.28 -23.04
C THR A 472 -19.92 -7.85 -24.15
N ILE A 473 -20.46 -7.57 -25.34
CA ILE A 473 -19.70 -7.12 -26.51
C ILE A 473 -20.31 -5.82 -27.05
N ASP A 474 -19.53 -4.74 -27.11
CA ASP A 474 -19.83 -3.53 -27.89
C ASP A 474 -19.15 -3.66 -29.26
N ASN A 475 -19.94 -3.99 -30.29
CA ASN A 475 -19.45 -4.28 -31.62
C ASN A 475 -19.69 -3.11 -32.59
N LYS A 476 -18.62 -2.37 -32.90
CA LYS A 476 -18.59 -1.33 -33.95
C LYS A 476 -17.91 -1.82 -35.23
N GLY A 477 -17.18 -2.93 -35.16
CA GLY A 477 -16.51 -3.58 -36.27
C GLY A 477 -17.34 -4.74 -36.86
N THR A 478 -16.65 -5.82 -37.20
CA THR A 478 -17.27 -7.04 -37.78
C THR A 478 -17.07 -8.26 -36.89
N ILE A 479 -18.12 -9.06 -36.76
CA ILE A 479 -18.09 -10.40 -36.14
C ILE A 479 -18.71 -11.37 -37.15
N SER A 480 -17.98 -12.41 -37.58
CA SER A 480 -18.53 -13.33 -38.60
C SER A 480 -19.48 -14.38 -38.02
N SER A 481 -19.11 -14.98 -36.88
CA SER A 481 -19.94 -15.98 -36.20
C SER A 481 -19.80 -15.92 -34.68
N VAL A 482 -20.87 -16.32 -33.99
CA VAL A 482 -20.92 -16.46 -32.53
C VAL A 482 -21.46 -17.84 -32.19
N LYS A 483 -20.79 -18.54 -31.27
CA LYS A 483 -21.14 -19.89 -30.77
C LYS A 483 -20.76 -20.04 -29.30
N GLY A 484 -21.02 -21.20 -28.72
CA GLY A 484 -20.62 -21.56 -27.35
C GLY A 484 -21.82 -21.89 -26.45
N ASP A 485 -21.52 -22.24 -25.21
CA ASP A 485 -22.52 -22.70 -24.25
C ASP A 485 -23.45 -21.59 -23.75
N ASN A 486 -23.04 -20.31 -23.90
CA ASN A 486 -23.80 -19.15 -23.47
C ASN A 486 -23.77 -18.05 -24.54
N SER A 487 -24.93 -17.45 -24.84
CA SER A 487 -24.98 -16.29 -25.73
C SER A 487 -24.44 -15.03 -25.04
N PRO A 488 -23.43 -14.35 -25.59
CA PRO A 488 -23.00 -13.05 -25.06
C PRO A 488 -24.05 -11.99 -25.36
N THR A 489 -24.13 -10.95 -24.53
CA THR A 489 -24.93 -9.76 -24.86
C THR A 489 -24.16 -8.91 -25.85
N ILE A 490 -24.67 -8.74 -27.07
CA ILE A 490 -24.02 -7.96 -28.13
C ILE A 490 -24.81 -6.68 -28.38
N SER A 491 -24.11 -5.55 -28.43
CA SER A 491 -24.63 -4.24 -28.84
C SER A 491 -23.89 -3.75 -30.09
N GLY A 492 -24.51 -2.88 -30.89
CA GLY A 492 -23.96 -2.39 -32.15
C GLY A 492 -24.23 -3.31 -33.34
N ASN A 493 -23.24 -3.48 -34.23
CA ASN A 493 -23.38 -4.27 -35.45
C ASN A 493 -23.68 -5.75 -35.11
N SER A 494 -24.63 -6.34 -35.82
CA SER A 494 -24.97 -7.76 -35.65
C SER A 494 -23.93 -8.68 -36.32
N PRO A 495 -23.69 -9.89 -35.78
CA PRO A 495 -22.86 -10.89 -36.45
C PRO A 495 -23.40 -11.29 -37.83
N SER A 496 -22.52 -11.57 -38.80
CA SER A 496 -22.94 -11.88 -40.18
C SER A 496 -23.63 -13.24 -40.35
N SER A 497 -23.35 -14.19 -39.46
CA SER A 497 -24.08 -15.45 -39.37
C SER A 497 -24.42 -15.74 -37.92
N ASN A 498 -25.69 -15.54 -37.57
CA ASN A 498 -26.23 -16.07 -36.33
C ASN A 498 -26.55 -17.55 -36.59
N SER A 499 -25.63 -18.44 -36.23
CA SER A 499 -26.02 -19.83 -35.98
C SER A 499 -26.69 -19.88 -34.62
N SER A 500 -27.94 -19.40 -34.56
CA SER A 500 -28.83 -19.74 -33.48
C SER A 500 -29.26 -21.18 -33.69
N GLY A 501 -28.75 -22.10 -32.87
CA GLY A 501 -29.40 -23.39 -32.69
C GLY A 501 -30.74 -23.20 -31.98
N GLY A 502 -31.79 -22.83 -32.74
CA GLY A 502 -33.24 -22.88 -32.47
C GLY A 502 -33.77 -22.07 -31.28
N SER A 503 -34.92 -21.39 -31.31
CA SER A 503 -35.96 -21.13 -32.31
C SER A 503 -36.72 -19.90 -31.81
N SER A 504 -37.12 -19.01 -32.71
CA SER A 504 -38.08 -17.94 -32.39
C SER A 504 -39.50 -18.46 -32.66
N SER A 505 -40.42 -18.18 -31.74
CA SER A 505 -41.84 -18.03 -32.09
C SER A 505 -42.52 -17.17 -31.04
N SER A 506 -43.07 -16.04 -31.49
CA SER A 506 -44.02 -15.24 -30.76
C SER A 506 -45.40 -15.90 -30.79
N GLY A 507 -46.12 -15.89 -29.66
CA GLY A 507 -47.58 -15.94 -29.67
C GLY A 507 -48.21 -16.78 -28.57
N GLY A 508 -49.05 -16.13 -27.75
CA GLY A 508 -50.28 -16.71 -27.24
C GLY A 508 -50.21 -17.53 -25.95
N SER A 509 -50.92 -17.05 -24.94
CA SER A 509 -51.31 -17.75 -23.71
C SER A 509 -51.87 -19.16 -23.97
N SER A 510 -51.49 -20.14 -23.13
CA SER A 510 -52.40 -21.17 -22.60
C SER A 510 -51.64 -22.15 -21.69
N HIS A 511 -52.31 -22.54 -20.60
CA HIS A 511 -51.97 -23.63 -19.70
C HIS A 511 -51.59 -24.96 -20.41
N GLY A 512 -50.74 -25.74 -19.75
CA GLY A 512 -50.59 -27.17 -20.02
C GLY A 512 -49.29 -27.75 -19.43
N GLY A 513 -49.35 -28.25 -18.19
CA GLY A 513 -48.27 -29.03 -17.61
C GLY A 513 -48.01 -30.30 -18.41
N GLY A 514 -46.73 -30.62 -18.63
CA GLY A 514 -46.31 -31.81 -19.36
C GLY A 514 -44.82 -32.07 -19.16
N SER A 515 -44.52 -32.96 -18.23
CA SER A 515 -43.20 -33.52 -17.94
C SER A 515 -42.53 -34.07 -19.20
N SER A 516 -41.35 -33.57 -19.56
CA SER A 516 -40.45 -34.19 -20.54
C SER A 516 -39.11 -34.48 -19.88
N SER A 517 -38.80 -35.77 -19.77
CA SER A 517 -37.58 -36.33 -19.19
C SER A 517 -36.35 -35.84 -19.96
N SER A 518 -35.63 -34.86 -19.41
CA SER A 518 -34.29 -34.49 -19.89
C SER A 518 -33.32 -35.62 -19.56
N LYS A 519 -32.78 -36.27 -20.58
CA LYS A 519 -31.71 -37.26 -20.46
C LYS A 519 -30.50 -36.62 -19.79
N VAL A 520 -29.96 -37.26 -18.75
CA VAL A 520 -28.82 -36.76 -17.95
C VAL A 520 -27.53 -36.80 -18.79
N ASP A 521 -26.83 -35.66 -18.87
CA ASP A 521 -25.56 -35.51 -19.60
C ASP A 521 -24.37 -35.77 -18.67
N LYS A 522 -23.57 -36.79 -19.02
CA LYS A 522 -22.40 -37.26 -18.28
C LYS A 522 -21.06 -36.96 -18.98
N VAL A 523 -21.07 -36.26 -20.12
CA VAL A 523 -19.87 -36.04 -20.95
C VAL A 523 -18.79 -35.27 -20.18
N VAL A 524 -19.18 -34.22 -19.46
CA VAL A 524 -18.25 -33.41 -18.64
C VAL A 524 -17.61 -34.26 -17.54
N LEU A 525 -18.40 -35.04 -16.80
CA LEU A 525 -17.90 -35.91 -15.74
C LEU A 525 -16.91 -36.95 -16.28
N LYS A 526 -17.21 -37.57 -17.42
CA LYS A 526 -16.31 -38.52 -18.09
C LYS A 526 -14.96 -37.88 -18.44
N ASN A 527 -14.99 -36.69 -19.04
CA ASN A 527 -13.76 -35.97 -19.42
C ASN A 527 -12.95 -35.53 -18.19
N THR A 528 -13.62 -35.06 -17.13
CA THR A 528 -12.95 -34.68 -15.86
C THR A 528 -12.27 -35.88 -15.21
N ILE A 529 -12.92 -37.04 -15.19
CA ILE A 529 -12.33 -38.29 -14.68
C ILE A 529 -11.12 -38.73 -15.52
N THR A 530 -11.19 -38.63 -16.86
CA THR A 530 -10.06 -38.94 -17.73
C THR A 530 -8.86 -38.03 -17.45
N ALA A 531 -9.08 -36.73 -17.33
CA ALA A 531 -8.01 -35.77 -17.00
C ALA A 531 -7.43 -36.02 -15.60
N ALA A 532 -8.29 -36.33 -14.63
CA ALA A 532 -7.88 -36.59 -13.25
C ALA A 532 -7.02 -37.87 -13.15
N ASN A 533 -7.41 -38.95 -13.84
CA ASN A 533 -6.62 -40.18 -13.92
C ASN A 533 -5.27 -39.98 -14.60
N LYS A 534 -5.21 -39.16 -15.67
CA LYS A 534 -3.94 -38.80 -16.30
C LYS A 534 -2.99 -38.11 -15.31
N LEU A 535 -3.47 -37.08 -14.62
CA LEU A 535 -2.68 -36.38 -13.61
C LEU A 535 -2.25 -37.30 -12.46
N TYR A 536 -3.14 -38.17 -11.98
CA TYR A 536 -2.84 -39.13 -10.94
C TYR A 536 -1.74 -40.12 -11.36
N ASN A 537 -1.78 -40.61 -12.60
CA ASN A 537 -0.80 -41.57 -13.12
C ASN A 537 0.57 -40.92 -13.35
N GLU A 538 0.60 -39.66 -13.80
CA GLU A 538 1.83 -38.90 -14.06
C GLU A 538 2.46 -38.34 -12.77
N ALA A 539 1.69 -38.17 -11.70
CA ALA A 539 2.17 -37.61 -10.44
C ALA A 539 3.10 -38.58 -9.69
N ILE A 540 4.26 -38.07 -9.26
CA ILE A 540 5.19 -38.75 -8.37
C ILE A 540 5.04 -38.13 -6.97
N GLU A 541 4.91 -38.96 -5.94
CA GLU A 541 4.92 -38.48 -4.56
C GLU A 541 6.34 -38.46 -3.99
N GLY A 542 6.61 -37.43 -3.19
CA GLY A 542 7.85 -37.33 -2.46
C GLY A 542 8.05 -35.93 -1.88
N THR A 543 9.29 -35.61 -1.57
CA THR A 543 9.70 -34.36 -0.92
C THR A 543 10.45 -33.42 -1.86
N ASN A 544 10.75 -33.84 -3.09
CA ASN A 544 11.51 -33.03 -4.03
C ASN A 544 10.61 -32.03 -4.77
N VAL A 545 11.19 -30.91 -5.19
CA VAL A 545 10.51 -29.90 -5.99
C VAL A 545 9.94 -30.53 -7.26
N GLY A 546 8.65 -30.28 -7.50
CA GLY A 546 7.92 -30.87 -8.63
C GLY A 546 7.17 -32.16 -8.30
N GLU A 547 7.47 -32.80 -7.17
CA GLU A 547 6.71 -33.95 -6.65
C GLU A 547 5.49 -33.47 -5.83
N TYR A 548 4.58 -34.39 -5.55
CA TYR A 548 3.39 -34.15 -4.74
C TYR A 548 3.60 -34.68 -3.33
N LYS A 549 3.03 -34.00 -2.33
CA LYS A 549 3.13 -34.41 -0.93
C LYS A 549 2.76 -35.89 -0.74
N VAL A 550 3.58 -36.64 -0.01
CA VAL A 550 3.33 -38.06 0.31
C VAL A 550 1.93 -38.26 0.91
N GLY A 551 1.18 -39.23 0.39
CA GLY A 551 -0.20 -39.54 0.78
C GLY A 551 -1.30 -38.73 0.07
N SER A 552 -0.95 -37.69 -0.71
CA SER A 552 -1.91 -36.89 -1.47
C SER A 552 -2.57 -37.66 -2.64
N LYS A 553 -1.86 -38.61 -3.25
CA LYS A 553 -2.36 -39.49 -4.32
C LYS A 553 -3.49 -40.37 -3.80
N ALA A 554 -3.37 -40.93 -2.60
CA ALA A 554 -4.42 -41.78 -2.02
C ALA A 554 -5.74 -41.01 -1.83
N ILE A 555 -5.65 -39.78 -1.33
CA ILE A 555 -6.80 -38.88 -1.15
C ILE A 555 -7.41 -38.52 -2.50
N TYR A 556 -6.56 -38.17 -3.47
CA TYR A 556 -7.01 -37.79 -4.81
C TYR A 556 -7.66 -38.96 -5.57
N LYS A 557 -7.10 -40.17 -5.44
CA LYS A 557 -7.65 -41.41 -5.97
C LYS A 557 -9.05 -41.70 -5.41
N THR A 558 -9.24 -41.48 -4.12
CA THR A 558 -10.57 -41.64 -3.48
C THR A 558 -11.62 -40.71 -4.09
N ALA A 559 -11.25 -39.48 -4.45
CA ALA A 559 -12.15 -38.55 -5.13
C ALA A 559 -12.46 -38.97 -6.58
N ILE A 560 -11.46 -39.47 -7.31
CA ILE A 560 -11.64 -40.04 -8.65
C ILE A 560 -12.61 -41.23 -8.60
N ASP A 561 -12.44 -42.14 -7.63
CA ASP A 561 -13.28 -43.33 -7.50
C ASP A 561 -14.73 -42.97 -7.16
N LYS A 562 -14.96 -41.96 -6.31
CA LYS A 562 -16.31 -41.44 -6.04
C LYS A 562 -16.97 -40.84 -7.28
N ALA A 563 -16.22 -40.08 -8.08
CA ALA A 563 -16.72 -39.52 -9.33
C ALA A 563 -17.05 -40.62 -10.36
N GLN A 564 -16.21 -41.65 -10.45
CA GLN A 564 -16.42 -42.82 -11.30
C GLN A 564 -17.69 -43.60 -10.89
N ALA A 565 -17.93 -43.77 -9.59
CA ALA A 565 -19.16 -44.40 -9.11
C ALA A 565 -20.44 -43.64 -9.52
N ILE A 566 -20.42 -42.30 -9.56
CA ILE A 566 -21.54 -41.50 -10.08
C ILE A 566 -21.68 -41.63 -11.60
N LEU A 567 -20.55 -41.74 -12.31
CA LEU A 567 -20.55 -41.97 -13.76
C LEU A 567 -21.22 -43.31 -14.11
N ASP A 568 -20.94 -44.36 -13.34
CA ASP A 568 -21.43 -45.73 -13.61
C ASP A 568 -22.85 -46.00 -13.07
N LYS A 569 -23.34 -45.20 -12.11
CA LYS A 569 -24.68 -45.34 -11.52
C LYS A 569 -25.80 -45.04 -12.55
N SER A 570 -26.78 -45.93 -12.65
CA SER A 570 -28.01 -45.73 -13.42
C SER A 570 -29.01 -44.86 -12.65
N GLY A 571 -29.82 -44.06 -13.37
CA GLY A 571 -30.85 -43.22 -12.75
C GLY A 571 -30.36 -42.00 -11.95
N VAL A 572 -29.10 -41.58 -12.10
CA VAL A 572 -28.58 -40.35 -11.47
C VAL A 572 -29.24 -39.10 -12.02
N THR A 573 -29.37 -38.08 -11.19
CA THR A 573 -29.85 -36.74 -11.56
C THR A 573 -28.71 -35.89 -12.14
N GLN A 574 -29.04 -34.86 -12.94
CA GLN A 574 -28.02 -33.92 -13.44
C GLN A 574 -27.32 -33.16 -12.31
N LYS A 575 -28.01 -32.94 -11.19
CA LYS A 575 -27.43 -32.32 -10.00
C LYS A 575 -26.34 -33.21 -9.38
N GLU A 576 -26.58 -34.51 -9.22
CA GLU A 576 -25.56 -35.46 -8.72
C GLU A 576 -24.32 -35.50 -9.64
N VAL A 577 -24.52 -35.43 -10.96
CA VAL A 577 -23.42 -35.37 -11.94
C VAL A 577 -22.61 -34.07 -11.78
N ASN A 578 -23.29 -32.92 -11.64
CA ASN A 578 -22.62 -31.63 -11.46
C ASN A 578 -21.89 -31.54 -10.11
N ASP A 579 -22.50 -32.05 -9.04
CA ASP A 579 -21.88 -32.09 -7.70
C ASP A 579 -20.61 -32.98 -7.72
N ALA A 580 -20.64 -34.10 -8.45
CA ALA A 580 -19.48 -34.98 -8.63
C ALA A 580 -18.34 -34.30 -9.43
N VAL A 581 -18.67 -33.54 -10.48
CA VAL A 581 -17.70 -32.73 -11.23
C VAL A 581 -17.06 -31.68 -10.34
N THR A 582 -17.86 -30.93 -9.57
CA THR A 582 -17.35 -29.92 -8.63
C THR A 582 -16.44 -30.54 -7.58
N ALA A 583 -16.87 -31.63 -6.95
CA ALA A 583 -16.08 -32.33 -5.93
C ALA A 583 -14.74 -32.85 -6.49
N LEU A 584 -14.74 -33.42 -7.70
CA LEU A 584 -13.52 -33.91 -8.35
C LEU A 584 -12.57 -32.76 -8.73
N ASN A 585 -13.10 -31.63 -9.22
CA ASN A 585 -12.29 -30.44 -9.51
C ASN A 585 -11.68 -29.84 -8.23
N THR A 586 -12.45 -29.73 -7.14
CA THR A 586 -11.92 -29.27 -5.85
C THR A 586 -10.81 -30.19 -5.32
N ALA A 587 -10.98 -31.51 -5.46
CA ALA A 587 -9.94 -32.47 -5.11
C ALA A 587 -8.70 -32.36 -6.01
N THR A 588 -8.91 -32.10 -7.31
CA THR A 588 -7.83 -31.85 -8.28
C THR A 588 -7.03 -30.60 -7.93
N ASP A 589 -7.70 -29.51 -7.55
CA ASP A 589 -7.04 -28.27 -7.16
C ASP A 589 -6.26 -28.43 -5.85
N THR A 590 -6.84 -29.16 -4.90
CA THR A 590 -6.16 -29.52 -3.63
C THR A 590 -4.92 -30.37 -3.89
N PHE A 591 -5.03 -31.35 -4.78
CA PHE A 591 -3.90 -32.20 -5.18
C PHE A 591 -2.80 -31.38 -5.86
N LYS A 592 -3.16 -30.50 -6.81
CA LYS A 592 -2.21 -29.59 -7.49
C LYS A 592 -1.52 -28.61 -6.55
N ALA A 593 -2.24 -28.08 -5.57
CA ALA A 593 -1.69 -27.18 -4.55
C ALA A 593 -0.70 -27.90 -3.61
N GLY A 594 -0.79 -29.23 -3.50
CA GLY A 594 0.14 -30.07 -2.75
C GLY A 594 1.48 -30.33 -3.46
N LYS A 595 1.73 -29.72 -4.63
CA LYS A 595 3.00 -29.83 -5.36
C LYS A 595 4.10 -29.05 -4.65
N VAL A 596 5.22 -29.70 -4.38
CA VAL A 596 6.38 -29.07 -3.75
C VAL A 596 6.96 -28.03 -4.72
N VAL A 597 7.02 -26.77 -4.30
CA VAL A 597 7.51 -25.64 -5.10
C VAL A 597 8.96 -25.31 -4.74
N ALA A 598 9.71 -24.77 -5.72
CA ALA A 598 11.05 -24.27 -5.48
C ALA A 598 11.04 -23.08 -4.52
N VAL A 599 11.98 -23.04 -3.59
CA VAL A 599 12.16 -21.95 -2.64
C VAL A 599 13.07 -20.90 -3.26
N ASP A 600 12.59 -19.67 -3.38
CA ASP A 600 13.34 -18.55 -3.95
C ASP A 600 14.24 -17.94 -2.87
N LYS A 601 15.55 -18.04 -3.11
CA LYS A 601 16.62 -17.57 -2.22
C LYS A 601 17.37 -16.35 -2.75
N THR A 602 17.02 -15.86 -3.95
CA THR A 602 17.81 -14.84 -4.66
C THR A 602 17.95 -13.56 -3.84
N ALA A 603 16.86 -13.06 -3.26
CA ALA A 603 16.90 -11.83 -2.47
C ALA A 603 17.75 -11.95 -1.18
N LEU A 604 17.73 -13.13 -0.54
CA LEU A 604 18.57 -13.40 0.63
C LEU A 604 20.04 -13.51 0.23
N GLN A 605 20.34 -14.13 -0.91
CA GLN A 605 21.69 -14.26 -1.46
C GLN A 605 22.30 -12.88 -1.79
N ASP A 606 21.53 -12.01 -2.43
CA ASP A 606 21.94 -10.64 -2.75
C ASP A 606 22.19 -9.83 -1.46
N ALA A 607 21.31 -9.96 -0.47
CA ALA A 607 21.44 -9.29 0.82
C ALA A 607 22.68 -9.75 1.60
N VAL A 608 22.93 -11.07 1.68
CA VAL A 608 24.13 -11.63 2.33
C VAL A 608 25.41 -11.16 1.63
N THR A 609 25.39 -11.11 0.29
CA THR A 609 26.53 -10.61 -0.50
C THR A 609 26.82 -9.14 -0.18
N ALA A 610 25.79 -8.30 -0.20
CA ALA A 610 25.92 -6.88 0.10
C ALA A 610 26.36 -6.63 1.56
N ALA A 611 25.77 -7.35 2.51
CA ALA A 611 26.08 -7.26 3.92
C ALA A 611 27.53 -7.67 4.22
N THR A 612 28.00 -8.75 3.60
CA THR A 612 29.39 -9.21 3.69
C THR A 612 30.36 -8.17 3.14
N ALA A 613 30.04 -7.54 2.00
CA ALA A 613 30.86 -6.47 1.42
C ALA A 613 30.90 -5.21 2.31
N LEU A 614 29.78 -4.83 2.92
CA LEU A 614 29.70 -3.72 3.87
C LEU A 614 30.54 -4.00 5.13
N HIS A 615 30.38 -5.19 5.72
CA HIS A 615 31.16 -5.65 6.87
C HIS A 615 32.66 -5.64 6.56
N ALA A 616 33.07 -6.09 5.37
CA ALA A 616 34.48 -6.10 4.96
C ALA A 616 35.07 -4.68 4.86
N LYS A 617 34.31 -3.71 4.34
CA LYS A 617 34.74 -2.31 4.19
C LYS A 617 34.70 -1.50 5.48
N ALA A 618 33.93 -1.92 6.47
CA ALA A 618 33.76 -1.18 7.72
C ALA A 618 35.02 -1.21 8.60
N THR A 619 35.37 -0.07 9.17
CA THR A 619 36.44 0.08 10.16
C THR A 619 35.82 0.42 11.52
N GLU A 620 36.20 -0.31 12.57
CA GLU A 620 35.77 0.03 13.93
C GLU A 620 36.69 1.07 14.57
N GLY A 621 36.13 1.93 15.41
CA GLY A 621 36.89 2.90 16.20
C GLY A 621 36.03 4.08 16.62
N THR A 622 36.65 5.02 17.33
CA THR A 622 36.00 6.23 17.85
C THR A 622 36.09 7.43 16.90
N ALA A 623 36.81 7.28 15.79
CA ALA A 623 36.94 8.32 14.77
C ALA A 623 35.64 8.49 13.97
N GLU A 624 35.38 9.71 13.53
CA GLU A 624 34.24 10.00 12.64
C GLU A 624 34.29 9.12 11.39
N GLY A 625 33.14 8.57 11.02
CA GLY A 625 33.01 7.67 9.88
C GLY A 625 33.37 6.22 10.16
N ASN A 626 33.94 5.91 11.33
CA ASN A 626 34.10 4.52 11.81
C ASN A 626 32.83 4.02 12.50
N TYR A 627 32.78 2.73 12.76
CA TYR A 627 31.71 2.06 13.50
C TYR A 627 32.13 1.78 14.93
N ALA A 628 31.18 1.73 15.86
CA ALA A 628 31.46 1.43 17.26
C ALA A 628 32.23 0.10 17.42
N VAL A 629 33.17 0.04 18.36
CA VAL A 629 33.94 -1.19 18.64
C VAL A 629 33.00 -2.32 19.07
N GLY A 630 33.09 -3.49 18.42
CA GLY A 630 32.23 -4.65 18.66
C GLY A 630 30.97 -4.72 17.78
N SER A 631 30.65 -3.66 17.03
CA SER A 631 29.49 -3.64 16.12
C SER A 631 29.65 -4.60 14.93
N LYS A 632 30.87 -4.76 14.41
CA LYS A 632 31.19 -5.69 13.31
C LYS A 632 30.97 -7.13 13.74
N ALA A 633 31.35 -7.50 14.95
CA ALA A 633 31.14 -8.84 15.48
C ALA A 633 29.65 -9.18 15.55
N THR A 634 28.84 -8.26 16.07
CA THR A 634 27.38 -8.41 16.16
C THR A 634 26.75 -8.52 14.77
N TYR A 635 27.19 -7.68 13.83
CA TYR A 635 26.68 -7.70 12.46
C TYR A 635 27.10 -8.97 11.70
N LYS A 636 28.31 -9.46 11.95
CA LYS A 636 28.83 -10.71 11.39
C LYS A 636 28.02 -11.92 11.82
N THR A 637 27.56 -11.98 13.08
CA THR A 637 26.65 -13.04 13.54
C THR A 637 25.36 -13.09 12.71
N ALA A 638 24.74 -11.93 12.45
CA ALA A 638 23.52 -11.88 11.63
C ALA A 638 23.77 -12.30 10.16
N ILE A 639 24.92 -11.95 9.60
CA ILE A 639 25.35 -12.41 8.27
C ILE A 639 25.50 -13.93 8.26
N ASP A 640 26.13 -14.51 9.28
CA ASP A 640 26.37 -15.96 9.37
C ASP A 640 25.05 -16.74 9.55
N GLU A 641 24.11 -16.23 10.33
CA GLU A 641 22.76 -16.81 10.48
C GLU A 641 21.97 -16.80 9.16
N ALA A 642 22.04 -15.69 8.41
CA ALA A 642 21.41 -15.57 7.11
C ALA A 642 22.05 -16.51 6.06
N GLN A 643 23.38 -16.65 6.09
CA GLN A 643 24.11 -17.59 5.25
C GLN A 643 23.73 -19.06 5.57
N ALA A 644 23.54 -19.40 6.85
CA ALA A 644 23.10 -20.75 7.24
C ALA A 644 21.73 -21.13 6.63
N ILE A 645 20.81 -20.16 6.50
CA ILE A 645 19.51 -20.39 5.84
C ILE A 645 19.65 -20.50 4.32
N LEU A 646 20.59 -19.79 3.70
CA LEU A 646 20.91 -19.97 2.28
C LEU A 646 21.44 -21.38 2.01
N ASP A 647 22.31 -21.89 2.86
CA ASP A 647 22.96 -23.19 2.69
C ASP A 647 22.03 -24.37 3.04
N LYS A 648 20.97 -24.13 3.81
CA LYS A 648 19.98 -25.14 4.19
C LYS A 648 19.16 -25.61 2.99
N SER A 649 19.37 -26.85 2.54
CA SER A 649 18.77 -27.41 1.32
C SER A 649 17.24 -27.57 1.37
N ASP A 650 16.67 -27.70 2.57
CA ASP A 650 15.24 -27.86 2.83
C ASP A 650 14.59 -26.59 3.45
N ALA A 651 15.27 -25.45 3.39
CA ALA A 651 14.75 -24.19 3.90
C ALA A 651 13.40 -23.86 3.27
N THR A 652 12.41 -23.51 4.08
CA THR A 652 11.10 -23.04 3.63
C THR A 652 11.17 -21.58 3.17
N GLN A 653 10.25 -21.15 2.31
CA GLN A 653 10.18 -19.74 1.90
C GLN A 653 9.97 -18.79 3.09
N LYS A 654 9.31 -19.25 4.15
CA LYS A 654 9.14 -18.47 5.38
C LYS A 654 10.48 -18.26 6.08
N GLU A 655 11.29 -19.32 6.25
CA GLU A 655 12.63 -19.21 6.85
C GLU A 655 13.53 -18.28 6.04
N VAL A 656 13.48 -18.35 4.71
CA VAL A 656 14.24 -17.45 3.83
C VAL A 656 13.80 -15.99 4.00
N ASN A 657 12.49 -15.73 4.06
CA ASN A 657 11.96 -14.38 4.25
C ASN A 657 12.27 -13.82 5.65
N ASP A 658 12.16 -14.65 6.70
CA ASP A 658 12.48 -14.27 8.07
C ASP A 658 13.98 -13.93 8.19
N ALA A 659 14.86 -14.74 7.60
CA ALA A 659 16.30 -14.50 7.56
C ALA A 659 16.67 -13.20 6.81
N LEU A 660 16.00 -12.93 5.68
CA LEU A 660 16.19 -11.69 4.92
C LEU A 660 15.77 -10.47 5.76
N SER A 661 14.64 -10.56 6.45
CA SER A 661 14.17 -9.49 7.33
C SER A 661 15.15 -9.24 8.48
N ALA A 662 15.62 -10.31 9.14
CA ALA A 662 16.57 -10.21 10.25
C ALA A 662 17.91 -9.58 9.80
N LEU A 663 18.45 -10.01 8.67
CA LEU A 663 19.68 -9.46 8.11
C LEU A 663 19.54 -7.99 7.73
N ASN A 664 18.42 -7.59 7.14
CA ASN A 664 18.16 -6.19 6.82
C ASN A 664 18.09 -5.31 8.07
N THR A 665 17.39 -5.76 9.13
CA THR A 665 17.34 -5.05 10.41
C THR A 665 18.73 -4.94 11.06
N ALA A 666 19.54 -6.00 11.00
CA ALA A 666 20.91 -5.96 11.48
C ALA A 666 21.78 -4.98 10.68
N THR A 667 21.59 -4.93 9.36
CA THR A 667 22.27 -3.98 8.45
C THR A 667 21.93 -2.54 8.80
N GLU A 668 20.65 -2.22 8.98
CA GLU A 668 20.21 -0.87 9.38
C GLU A 668 20.78 -0.45 10.73
N THR A 669 20.80 -1.38 11.70
CA THR A 669 21.38 -1.14 13.03
C THR A 669 22.89 -0.88 12.93
N PHE A 670 23.59 -1.67 12.12
CA PHE A 670 25.03 -1.51 11.89
C PHE A 670 25.35 -0.18 11.22
N GLU A 671 24.61 0.21 10.17
CA GLU A 671 24.79 1.49 9.48
C GLU A 671 24.47 2.71 10.37
N ALA A 672 23.44 2.60 11.21
CA ALA A 672 23.08 3.64 12.18
C ALA A 672 24.14 3.81 13.29
N GLY A 673 24.94 2.77 13.56
CA GLY A 673 26.03 2.78 14.54
C GLY A 673 27.30 3.50 14.09
N LYS A 674 27.27 4.18 12.93
CA LYS A 674 28.40 4.95 12.40
C LYS A 674 28.61 6.24 13.23
N VAL A 675 29.85 6.46 13.68
CA VAL A 675 30.22 7.65 14.47
C VAL A 675 30.05 8.90 13.59
N VAL A 676 29.17 9.81 14.02
CA VAL A 676 28.88 11.08 13.35
C VAL A 676 29.67 12.24 13.98
N ALA A 677 30.07 13.23 13.18
CA ALA A 677 30.63 14.48 13.67
C ALA A 677 29.67 15.18 14.64
N VAL A 678 30.20 15.60 15.78
CA VAL A 678 29.54 16.60 16.64
C VAL A 678 29.95 17.97 16.11
N ASP A 679 29.00 18.80 15.70
CA ASP A 679 29.24 20.19 15.37
C ASP A 679 29.63 20.96 16.64
N LYS A 680 30.89 21.41 16.68
CA LYS A 680 31.50 22.07 17.84
C LYS A 680 31.57 23.58 17.69
N THR A 681 31.04 24.14 16.60
CA THR A 681 31.18 25.56 16.25
C THR A 681 30.68 26.46 17.37
N ALA A 682 29.49 26.18 17.92
CA ALA A 682 28.92 26.96 19.02
C ALA A 682 29.75 26.89 20.32
N LEU A 683 30.41 25.75 20.59
CA LEU A 683 31.30 25.62 21.74
C LEU A 683 32.63 26.34 21.50
N GLN A 684 33.16 26.26 20.28
CA GLN A 684 34.36 26.99 19.86
C GLN A 684 34.14 28.51 20.00
N ASP A 685 33.01 29.00 19.50
CA ASP A 685 32.62 30.42 19.56
C ASP A 685 32.46 30.89 21.01
N ALA A 686 31.83 30.08 21.86
CA ALA A 686 31.67 30.39 23.28
C ALA A 686 33.01 30.45 24.03
N VAL A 687 33.93 29.53 23.73
CA VAL A 687 35.29 29.54 24.29
C VAL A 687 36.07 30.76 23.79
N THR A 688 36.03 31.07 22.50
CA THR A 688 36.68 32.26 21.94
C THR A 688 36.16 33.54 22.57
N ALA A 689 34.85 33.67 22.76
CA ALA A 689 34.24 34.83 23.42
C ALA A 689 34.68 34.94 24.90
N ALA A 690 34.70 33.83 25.64
CA ALA A 690 35.16 33.80 27.03
C ALA A 690 36.65 34.17 27.16
N THR A 691 37.51 33.68 26.27
CA THR A 691 38.95 34.01 26.23
C THR A 691 39.18 35.49 25.91
N ALA A 692 38.41 36.06 24.98
CA ALA A 692 38.52 37.49 24.66
C ALA A 692 38.13 38.38 25.86
N LEU A 693 37.07 38.00 26.59
CA LEU A 693 36.66 38.68 27.82
C LEU A 693 37.71 38.57 28.93
N HIS A 694 38.28 37.39 29.14
CA HIS A 694 39.34 37.17 30.13
C HIS A 694 40.61 37.99 29.83
N ASN A 695 41.06 37.96 28.58
CA ASN A 695 42.26 38.69 28.16
C ASN A 695 42.06 40.21 28.17
N GLY A 696 40.86 40.68 27.83
CA GLY A 696 40.50 42.10 27.82
C GLY A 696 40.16 42.70 29.19
N ALA A 697 39.91 41.87 30.22
CA ALA A 697 39.61 42.35 31.56
C ALA A 697 40.86 42.96 32.23
N THR A 698 40.69 44.10 32.89
CA THR A 698 41.74 44.75 33.72
C THR A 698 41.35 44.63 35.18
N GLU A 699 42.25 44.07 36.01
CA GLU A 699 42.02 43.93 37.44
C GLU A 699 42.54 45.14 38.22
N GLY A 700 41.84 45.54 39.28
CA GLY A 700 42.29 46.61 40.18
C GLY A 700 41.18 47.21 41.01
N THR A 701 41.50 48.27 41.76
CA THR A 701 40.57 48.96 42.65
C THR A 701 39.95 50.22 42.05
N ALA A 702 40.30 50.56 40.81
CA ALA A 702 39.72 51.70 40.08
C ALA A 702 38.31 51.39 39.56
N GLU A 703 37.47 52.41 39.48
CA GLU A 703 36.10 52.29 38.96
C GLU A 703 36.13 51.80 37.50
N GLY A 704 35.43 50.69 37.21
CA GLY A 704 35.44 50.01 35.92
C GLY A 704 36.39 48.81 35.81
N ASN A 705 37.25 48.56 36.80
CA ASN A 705 38.10 47.36 36.83
C ASN A 705 37.39 46.18 37.52
N TYR A 706 37.80 44.96 37.13
CA TYR A 706 37.39 43.74 37.81
C TYR A 706 38.17 43.57 39.12
N ALA A 707 37.60 42.89 40.12
CA ALA A 707 38.25 42.71 41.41
C ALA A 707 39.58 41.94 41.28
N VAL A 708 40.56 42.27 42.11
CA VAL A 708 41.87 41.59 42.10
C VAL A 708 41.71 40.11 42.40
N GLY A 709 42.18 39.23 41.51
CA GLY A 709 42.03 37.76 41.60
C GLY A 709 40.81 37.17 40.88
N SER A 710 40.01 37.98 40.17
CA SER A 710 38.83 37.52 39.41
C SER A 710 39.19 36.63 38.22
N LYS A 711 40.33 36.88 37.57
CA LYS A 711 40.90 36.08 36.47
C LYS A 711 41.28 34.69 36.95
N ALA A 712 41.93 34.58 38.11
CA ALA A 712 42.28 33.30 38.72
C ALA A 712 41.05 32.47 39.10
N THR A 713 40.01 33.12 39.63
CA THR A 713 38.72 32.48 39.97
C THR A 713 38.00 31.99 38.70
N SER A 714 37.97 32.80 37.64
CA SER A 714 37.41 32.43 36.33
C SER A 714 38.13 31.25 35.67
N CYS A 715 39.45 31.10 35.83
CA CYS A 715 40.20 29.91 35.35
C CYS A 715 39.76 28.66 36.13
N ASN A 716 39.63 28.73 37.45
CA ASN A 716 39.21 27.60 38.28
C ASN A 716 37.76 27.17 38.01
N ASP A 717 36.84 28.11 37.79
CA ASP A 717 35.45 27.81 37.43
C ASP A 717 35.37 27.11 36.06
N PHE A 718 36.19 27.53 35.08
CA PHE A 718 36.29 26.86 33.76
C PHE A 718 36.84 25.42 33.87
N ILE A 719 37.81 25.19 34.74
CA ILE A 719 38.36 23.86 35.04
C ILE A 719 37.29 22.97 35.69
N SER A 720 36.48 23.53 36.60
CA SER A 720 35.42 22.79 37.30
C SER A 720 34.22 22.45 36.41
N LEU A 721 33.87 23.30 35.44
CA LEU A 721 32.81 23.05 34.45
C LEU A 721 33.16 21.86 33.53
N ASN A 722 34.44 21.67 33.22
CA ASN A 722 34.95 20.55 32.43
C ASN A 722 34.99 19.21 33.19
N ALA A 723 34.85 19.24 34.52
CA ALA A 723 34.84 18.06 35.39
C ALA A 723 33.43 17.51 35.69
N VAL A 724 32.36 18.23 35.33
CA VAL A 724 30.98 17.76 35.54
C VAL A 724 30.59 16.74 34.45
N SER A 725 30.36 15.51 34.90
CA SER A 725 30.04 14.29 34.15
C SER A 725 28.97 14.46 33.05
N LEU A 726 29.37 14.21 31.79
CA LEU A 726 28.43 13.82 30.72
C LEU A 726 28.22 12.30 30.79
N PRO A 727 26.98 11.79 30.80
CA PRO A 727 26.72 10.36 30.75
C PRO A 727 26.95 9.85 29.33
N PHE A 728 27.54 8.65 29.22
CA PHE A 728 27.89 7.84 28.03
C PHE A 728 29.39 7.81 27.63
N PRO A 729 29.97 6.63 27.34
CA PRO A 729 31.37 6.48 26.95
C PRO A 729 31.52 6.88 25.47
N PRO A 730 32.37 7.87 25.13
CA PRO A 730 33.82 7.67 25.04
C PRO A 730 34.58 8.91 25.54
N THR A 731 34.91 8.94 26.81
CA THR A 731 35.39 10.16 27.48
C THR A 731 36.90 10.42 27.40
N LEU A 732 37.73 9.52 26.88
CA LEU A 732 39.18 9.71 26.98
C LEU A 732 39.77 10.75 26.00
N VAL A 733 39.25 10.85 24.78
CA VAL A 733 39.77 11.78 23.74
C VAL A 733 39.18 13.19 23.90
N ILE A 734 37.94 13.28 24.40
CA ILE A 734 37.29 14.56 24.69
C ILE A 734 37.95 15.21 25.90
N LEU A 735 38.27 14.43 26.94
CA LEU A 735 38.94 14.93 28.13
C LEU A 735 40.38 15.41 27.84
N SER A 736 41.14 14.70 26.99
CA SER A 736 42.54 15.09 26.68
C SER A 736 42.63 16.39 25.86
N LYS A 737 41.74 16.59 24.87
CA LYS A 737 41.69 17.83 24.07
C LYS A 737 41.09 19.00 24.84
N LEU A 738 40.14 18.76 25.74
CA LEU A 738 39.66 19.80 26.65
C LEU A 738 40.76 20.23 27.64
N LEU A 739 41.54 19.28 28.16
CA LEU A 739 42.69 19.56 29.03
C LEU A 739 43.76 20.40 28.34
N GLU A 740 44.07 20.14 27.06
CA GLU A 740 44.98 20.97 26.24
C GLU A 740 44.44 22.40 26.05
N LEU A 741 43.15 22.55 25.72
CA LEU A 741 42.49 23.86 25.55
C LEU A 741 42.45 24.68 26.85
N THR A 742 42.23 24.04 28.01
CA THR A 742 42.33 24.71 29.32
C THR A 742 43.76 25.08 29.71
N ARG A 743 44.76 24.33 29.22
CA ARG A 743 46.17 24.64 29.50
C ARG A 743 46.60 25.91 28.78
N ASP A 744 46.17 26.08 27.53
CA ASP A 744 46.40 27.32 26.75
C ASP A 744 45.61 28.52 27.32
N PHE A 745 44.46 28.29 27.97
CA PHE A 745 43.65 29.34 28.59
C PHE A 745 44.28 29.94 29.87
N CYS A 746 45.06 29.16 30.65
CA CYS A 746 45.65 29.63 31.92
C CYS A 746 47.16 29.98 31.85
N GLU A 747 47.87 29.81 30.72
CA GLU A 747 49.31 30.13 30.58
C GLU A 747 49.62 31.59 30.22
N ALA A 748 49.07 32.55 30.97
CA ALA A 748 49.50 33.96 30.90
C ALA A 748 49.99 34.56 32.24
N ASP A 749 49.93 33.84 33.36
CA ASP A 749 50.32 34.38 34.69
C ASP A 749 51.58 33.74 35.32
N LYS A 750 52.39 33.01 34.55
CA LYS A 750 53.66 32.43 35.05
C LYS A 750 54.89 33.36 34.98
N PHE A 751 54.71 34.66 34.76
CA PHE A 751 55.80 35.64 34.80
C PHE A 751 55.51 36.81 35.75
N PHE A 752 55.36 36.51 37.04
CA PHE A 752 55.82 37.43 38.08
C PHE A 752 56.73 36.66 39.04
N PRO A 753 58.03 37.00 39.14
CA PRO A 753 58.91 36.36 40.10
C PRO A 753 58.43 36.71 41.51
N THR A 754 58.26 35.68 42.32
CA THR A 754 58.14 35.76 43.77
C THR A 754 59.27 36.62 44.32
N LYS A 755 58.96 37.83 44.78
CA LYS A 755 59.81 38.59 45.69
C LYS A 755 59.67 37.89 47.05
N THR A 756 60.64 37.04 47.37
CA THR A 756 60.85 36.48 48.71
C THR A 756 61.02 37.62 49.72
N THR A 757 60.17 37.64 50.73
CA THR A 757 60.39 38.33 52.00
C THR A 757 61.10 37.40 52.99
N GLY A 758 62.15 37.91 53.65
CA GLY A 758 62.94 37.30 54.73
C GLY A 758 64.43 37.31 54.36
N ASP A 759 65.32 38.15 54.89
CA ASP A 759 65.34 38.96 56.12
C ASP A 759 65.54 40.47 55.88
#